data_AF-F4KWJ8-F1
#
_entry.id   AF-F4KWJ8-F1
#
_cell.length_a   1.000
_cell.length_b   1.000
_cell.length_c   1.000
_cell.angle_alpha   90.00
_cell.angle_beta   90.00
_cell.angle_gamma   90.00
#
_symmetry.space_group_name_H-M   'P 1'
#
loop_
_entity.id
_entity.type
_entity.pdbx_description
1 polymer ?
#
loop_
_entity_poly.entity_id
_entity_poly.type
_entity_poly.pdbx_seq_one_letter_code
_entity_poly.pdbx_strand_id
1 'polypeptide(L)'
;MFSPAKMRKFLSSQQKNMRNIFVGMVLLIHATFTIAQTTKDVNAIIQPELLADLKYRHVGPSRGGRATAIAGVRQEPFTFYFGSTGGGIWRSTDAGNTWDNLSDGQIKCGSIGAIAVAPSDPSVIYVGTGSACPRGNTSAGVGVYKSTDKGKNWEFIGLPKSGMIGKIEVHPQNPDVAYLAALGNPFGPNPERGVYRTTDGGKKWDLVHNAGDSTGCVDLVLDPSNPRILYAAMWRAERKPWTLHDGGKKGGIVKSTDGGTTWKKLEGGLPTGLLGRIGITVSPVNPNRLWAIVITPDDATSGLYRSEDAGENWARVSRDHNLQQRGWYYSHVTADPKNEHAVYINNVDFLKSIDGGKNFEEIRVPHGDCHGIWLNPDNPNIMINCNDGGATVSLNGGKTWTDQHNQPTSEFYRVTVDEQFPYRLYAGQQDNSTISIPSRDPGGLSDTEHWHEAGGSECADVAVSPSDPNILWATAYSGEITIMNRATGSVRQVTAYPHYTEGTEMRDLKYRFQWNAPVLASKLQANTIYYCSNYVHRSTDNGQTWQIISPDLTRKMDQYLGMPGGPIQHDATGVEVYSTAFVIEEAPQTAGELWVGSDDGRIHLTRDGGNTWAEITPKGLIPFECTINKIELSVHAPGRAFFAVQNYRNNDFKPYILRTNDYGRTWQLLTDGKNGIPSGHFTRAIAEDSNKKGLLFVGTEYGMYVSFDDGTHWQSLQLNLPYTPITDLESHQGDLAMSTQGRGFWLLEDVNVLEQVQNEQAKAKLHLFKPRDTYRTNVSGYRAVFHAYLAEAPAKDAECKVEILNASGKVVRTYSSNGEDRRSKIGLKKGWNTLSWDLSHDGPINAEKLVLMEMGVPIMGPPAAPGDYQVRITMGKESKIQSFKVLPDPRWKDVKLEDYEAQEKLALEMRDLISDSQRKVKNLRSLRQQIEDAAGLAVKAGHPTRIKDLATELAKGLTAVEDEIVQNQAEAGQDNFNYPRRFINRMARIYGVLIWDHHRPTGGVIEAYADMQKVYEGIKTRYDVAVKNTLDQFNKVLEEEKVARVIDLK
;
A
#
# COMPACT_ATOMS: atom_id res chain seq x y z
N MET A 1 -17.63 -70.53 2.06
CA MET A 1 -17.48 -69.91 3.39
C MET A 1 -16.00 -69.76 3.70
N PHE A 2 -15.48 -68.53 3.75
CA PHE A 2 -14.12 -68.27 4.27
C PHE A 2 -14.21 -67.87 5.74
N SER A 3 -13.35 -68.43 6.60
CA SER A 3 -13.39 -68.13 8.03
C SER A 3 -12.95 -66.67 8.30
N PRO A 4 -13.48 -66.04 9.37
CA PRO A 4 -13.15 -64.65 9.73
C PRO A 4 -11.64 -64.39 9.89
N ALA A 5 -10.86 -65.42 10.24
CA ALA A 5 -9.41 -65.35 10.38
C ALA A 5 -8.68 -65.20 9.02
N LYS A 6 -9.19 -65.80 7.93
CA LYS A 6 -8.60 -65.66 6.59
C LYS A 6 -8.93 -64.29 5.98
N MET A 7 -10.10 -63.73 6.28
CA MET A 7 -10.49 -62.39 5.80
C MET A 7 -9.68 -61.27 6.48
N ARG A 8 -9.36 -61.41 7.79
CA ARG A 8 -8.45 -60.48 8.50
C ARG A 8 -7.02 -60.50 7.95
N LYS A 9 -6.48 -61.69 7.62
CA LYS A 9 -5.13 -61.79 7.02
C LYS A 9 -5.07 -61.17 5.62
N PHE A 10 -6.11 -61.36 4.80
CA PHE A 10 -6.21 -60.78 3.46
C PHE A 10 -6.35 -59.24 3.50
N LEU A 11 -7.17 -58.71 4.42
CA LEU A 11 -7.32 -57.26 4.59
C LEU A 11 -6.04 -56.60 5.14
N SER A 12 -5.30 -57.28 6.04
CA SER A 12 -4.03 -56.75 6.54
C SER A 12 -2.91 -56.72 5.49
N SER A 13 -2.90 -57.67 4.55
CA SER A 13 -1.89 -57.69 3.47
C SER A 13 -2.21 -56.66 2.39
N GLN A 14 -3.50 -56.42 2.11
CA GLN A 14 -3.95 -55.36 1.21
C GLN A 14 -3.67 -53.95 1.78
N GLN A 15 -3.85 -53.75 3.10
CA GLN A 15 -3.47 -52.48 3.76
C GLN A 15 -1.96 -52.24 3.78
N LYS A 16 -1.13 -53.27 3.98
CA LYS A 16 0.34 -53.13 3.90
C LYS A 16 0.82 -52.82 2.48
N ASN A 17 0.24 -53.46 1.46
CA ASN A 17 0.59 -53.19 0.06
C ASN A 17 0.12 -51.81 -0.40
N MET A 18 -1.09 -51.36 -0.03
CA MET A 18 -1.52 -49.98 -0.33
C MET A 18 -0.68 -48.94 0.40
N ARG A 19 -0.27 -49.19 1.65
CA ARG A 19 0.58 -48.24 2.40
C ARG A 19 2.00 -48.15 1.81
N ASN A 20 2.56 -49.25 1.30
CA ASN A 20 3.85 -49.23 0.63
C ASN A 20 3.79 -48.61 -0.77
N ILE A 21 2.67 -48.77 -1.50
CA ILE A 21 2.43 -48.07 -2.77
C ILE A 21 2.21 -46.57 -2.54
N PHE A 22 1.51 -46.18 -1.46
CA PHE A 22 1.30 -44.77 -1.10
C PHE A 22 2.58 -44.09 -0.63
N VAL A 23 3.44 -44.78 0.14
CA VAL A 23 4.76 -44.25 0.56
C VAL A 23 5.72 -44.18 -0.64
N GLY A 24 5.66 -45.14 -1.58
CA GLY A 24 6.42 -45.10 -2.83
C GLY A 24 5.96 -44.00 -3.80
N MET A 25 4.66 -43.74 -3.92
CA MET A 25 4.11 -42.64 -4.72
C MET A 25 4.38 -41.28 -4.08
N VAL A 26 4.32 -41.15 -2.75
CA VAL A 26 4.66 -39.89 -2.06
C VAL A 26 6.16 -39.58 -2.18
N LEU A 27 7.04 -40.60 -2.17
CA LEU A 27 8.48 -40.42 -2.40
C LEU A 27 8.82 -40.16 -3.87
N LEU A 28 8.09 -40.73 -4.85
CA LEU A 28 8.26 -40.38 -6.27
C LEU A 28 7.68 -38.99 -6.59
N ILE A 29 6.56 -38.60 -5.97
CA ILE A 29 5.97 -37.26 -6.13
C ILE A 29 6.84 -36.20 -5.45
N HIS A 30 7.56 -36.51 -4.36
CA HIS A 30 8.58 -35.62 -3.80
C HIS A 30 9.90 -35.59 -4.60
N ALA A 31 10.19 -36.61 -5.42
CA ALA A 31 11.38 -36.64 -6.28
C ALA A 31 11.16 -35.99 -7.67
N THR A 32 9.91 -35.70 -8.05
CA THR A 32 9.55 -34.94 -9.26
C THR A 32 9.10 -33.51 -8.98
N PHE A 33 9.12 -33.06 -7.72
CA PHE A 33 9.22 -31.62 -7.44
C PHE A 33 10.61 -31.16 -7.83
N THR A 34 10.72 -30.76 -9.10
CA THR A 34 11.58 -29.69 -9.59
C THR A 34 12.68 -29.29 -8.59
N ILE A 35 13.86 -29.87 -8.79
CA ILE A 35 15.07 -29.05 -8.70
C ILE A 35 14.88 -27.97 -9.77
N ALA A 36 14.12 -26.93 -9.44
CA ALA A 36 14.36 -25.63 -10.02
C ALA A 36 15.78 -25.34 -9.57
N GLN A 37 16.76 -25.59 -10.44
CA GLN A 37 18.02 -24.89 -10.37
C GLN A 37 17.60 -23.43 -10.43
N THR A 38 17.48 -22.78 -9.27
CA THR A 38 17.43 -21.33 -9.18
C THR A 38 18.74 -20.90 -9.81
N THR A 39 18.68 -20.56 -11.10
CA THR A 39 19.77 -19.88 -11.78
C THR A 39 20.05 -18.66 -10.92
N LYS A 40 21.18 -18.68 -10.21
CA LYS A 40 21.56 -17.60 -9.33
C LYS A 40 21.58 -16.33 -10.19
N ASP A 41 20.72 -15.37 -9.87
CA ASP A 41 20.68 -14.11 -10.59
C ASP A 41 22.04 -13.43 -10.41
N VAL A 42 22.77 -13.29 -11.52
CA VAL A 42 24.12 -12.73 -11.54
C VAL A 42 24.14 -11.25 -11.15
N ASN A 43 22.99 -10.58 -11.24
CA ASN A 43 22.83 -9.18 -10.85
C ASN A 43 22.46 -9.02 -9.37
N ALA A 44 22.03 -10.10 -8.70
CA ALA A 44 21.82 -10.11 -7.25
C ALA A 44 23.17 -10.21 -6.52
N ILE A 45 23.87 -9.08 -6.44
CA ILE A 45 25.16 -8.98 -5.77
C ILE A 45 25.04 -9.03 -4.25
N ILE A 46 23.87 -8.74 -3.68
CA ILE A 46 23.50 -9.06 -2.29
C ILE A 46 22.53 -10.24 -2.29
N GLN A 47 22.85 -11.26 -1.49
CA GLN A 47 22.00 -12.44 -1.25
C GLN A 47 20.56 -12.02 -0.88
N PRO A 48 19.53 -12.41 -1.69
CA PRO A 48 18.15 -11.97 -1.48
C PRO A 48 17.58 -12.28 -0.09
N GLU A 49 18.03 -13.36 0.54
CA GLU A 49 17.63 -13.74 1.90
C GLU A 49 18.03 -12.73 2.98
N LEU A 50 19.01 -11.86 2.71
CA LEU A 50 19.38 -10.75 3.60
C LEU A 50 18.40 -9.57 3.49
N LEU A 51 17.49 -9.57 2.51
CA LEU A 51 16.52 -8.49 2.28
C LEU A 51 15.07 -8.94 2.49
N ALA A 52 14.80 -10.25 2.39
CA ALA A 52 13.47 -10.81 2.18
C ALA A 52 12.41 -10.50 3.25
N ASP A 53 12.81 -10.19 4.49
CA ASP A 53 11.89 -9.90 5.59
C ASP A 53 11.75 -8.39 5.88
N LEU A 54 12.42 -7.52 5.11
CA LEU A 54 12.10 -6.08 5.08
C LEU A 54 10.68 -5.87 4.52
N LYS A 55 10.01 -4.82 4.98
CA LYS A 55 8.62 -4.56 4.60
C LYS A 55 8.36 -3.09 4.33
N TYR A 56 7.65 -2.84 3.25
CA TYR A 56 6.99 -1.58 2.98
C TYR A 56 5.73 -1.44 3.82
N ARG A 57 5.50 -0.23 4.34
CA ARG A 57 4.26 0.15 5.01
C ARG A 57 3.44 1.06 4.11
N HIS A 58 2.18 0.71 3.89
CA HIS A 58 1.20 1.60 3.28
C HIS A 58 0.90 2.74 4.27
N VAL A 59 1.04 3.98 3.83
CA VAL A 59 0.79 5.17 4.65
C VAL A 59 -0.66 5.63 4.50
N GLY A 60 -1.22 5.48 3.31
CA GLY A 60 -2.53 6.03 2.93
C GLY A 60 -2.42 6.89 1.68
N PRO A 61 -3.53 7.48 1.22
CA PRO A 61 -4.86 7.39 1.80
C PRO A 61 -5.65 6.14 1.37
N SER A 62 -6.71 5.83 2.12
CA SER A 62 -7.80 4.91 1.76
C SER A 62 -8.85 5.59 0.85
N ARG A 63 -8.42 6.41 -0.12
CA ARG A 63 -9.30 7.15 -1.04
C ARG A 63 -9.28 6.53 -2.43
N GLY A 64 -10.47 6.32 -3.00
CA GLY A 64 -10.62 5.71 -4.32
C GLY A 64 -9.96 6.53 -5.43
N GLY A 65 -9.32 5.84 -6.36
CA GLY A 65 -8.86 6.36 -7.65
C GLY A 65 -9.55 5.61 -8.80
N ARG A 66 -9.23 5.93 -10.05
CA ARG A 66 -10.02 5.50 -11.19
C ARG A 66 -10.17 3.98 -11.29
N ALA A 67 -11.41 3.55 -11.55
CA ALA A 67 -11.76 2.16 -11.82
C ALA A 67 -12.46 2.02 -13.17
N THR A 68 -12.01 1.04 -13.97
CA THR A 68 -12.55 0.79 -15.32
C THR A 68 -13.09 -0.62 -15.52
N ALA A 69 -12.98 -1.48 -14.51
CA ALA A 69 -13.46 -2.85 -14.58
C ALA A 69 -14.29 -3.19 -13.34
N ILE A 70 -15.41 -3.86 -13.52
CA ILE A 70 -16.31 -4.28 -12.45
C ILE A 70 -16.99 -5.59 -12.80
N ALA A 71 -17.38 -6.33 -11.78
CA ALA A 71 -18.29 -7.45 -11.89
C ALA A 71 -19.09 -7.62 -10.60
N GLY A 72 -20.35 -8.03 -10.73
CA GLY A 72 -21.12 -8.57 -9.62
C GLY A 72 -21.29 -10.08 -9.75
N VAL A 73 -21.66 -10.72 -8.64
CA VAL A 73 -21.96 -12.16 -8.62
C VAL A 73 -23.48 -12.33 -8.61
N ARG A 74 -24.04 -12.88 -9.70
CA ARG A 74 -25.50 -13.05 -9.85
C ARG A 74 -26.12 -13.79 -8.65
N GLN A 75 -25.45 -14.85 -8.18
CA GLN A 75 -25.89 -15.74 -7.10
C GLN A 75 -25.61 -15.19 -5.69
N GLU A 76 -24.78 -14.14 -5.57
CA GLU A 76 -24.33 -13.58 -4.29
C GLU A 76 -24.53 -12.05 -4.33
N PRO A 77 -25.74 -11.55 -4.00
CA PRO A 77 -26.15 -10.17 -4.29
C PRO A 77 -25.35 -9.07 -3.57
N PHE A 78 -24.49 -9.43 -2.60
CA PHE A 78 -23.62 -8.49 -1.89
C PHE A 78 -22.13 -8.69 -2.21
N THR A 79 -21.81 -9.58 -3.16
CA THR A 79 -20.44 -9.83 -3.62
C THR A 79 -20.17 -9.07 -4.92
N PHE A 80 -19.16 -8.21 -4.88
CA PHE A 80 -18.75 -7.40 -6.02
C PHE A 80 -17.23 -7.38 -6.16
N TYR A 81 -16.78 -7.15 -7.38
CA TYR A 81 -15.38 -6.99 -7.75
C TYR A 81 -15.20 -5.68 -8.50
N PHE A 82 -14.08 -5.00 -8.27
CA PHE A 82 -13.63 -3.94 -9.16
C PHE A 82 -12.13 -4.07 -9.46
N GLY A 83 -11.72 -3.50 -10.58
CA GLY A 83 -10.35 -3.37 -11.02
C GLY A 83 -10.04 -1.91 -11.28
N SER A 84 -8.98 -1.41 -10.65
CA SER A 84 -8.54 -0.02 -10.80
C SER A 84 -7.44 0.15 -11.84
N THR A 85 -7.17 1.40 -12.23
CA THR A 85 -6.10 1.76 -13.15
C THR A 85 -4.79 1.95 -12.39
N GLY A 86 -4.21 0.85 -11.90
CA GLY A 86 -2.94 0.84 -11.18
C GLY A 86 -3.01 0.23 -9.78
N GLY A 87 -4.21 0.09 -9.22
CA GLY A 87 -4.42 -0.42 -7.86
C GLY A 87 -4.84 -1.88 -7.73
N GLY A 88 -4.92 -2.62 -8.84
CA GLY A 88 -5.20 -4.06 -8.82
C GLY A 88 -6.68 -4.42 -8.71
N ILE A 89 -6.95 -5.62 -8.19
CA ILE A 89 -8.30 -6.21 -8.10
C ILE A 89 -8.77 -6.22 -6.66
N TRP A 90 -10.02 -5.82 -6.45
CA TRP A 90 -10.64 -5.71 -5.14
C TRP A 90 -11.96 -6.47 -5.09
N ARG A 91 -12.31 -6.99 -3.91
CA ARG A 91 -13.59 -7.67 -3.67
C ARG A 91 -14.25 -7.15 -2.41
N SER A 92 -15.55 -6.93 -2.49
CA SER A 92 -16.43 -6.74 -1.35
C SER A 92 -17.38 -7.93 -1.22
N THR A 93 -17.72 -8.31 0.00
CA THR A 93 -18.78 -9.28 0.33
C THR A 93 -19.89 -8.69 1.19
N ASP A 94 -19.86 -7.37 1.41
CA ASP A 94 -20.76 -6.60 2.26
C ASP A 94 -21.36 -5.40 1.51
N ALA A 95 -21.55 -5.56 0.20
CA ALA A 95 -22.14 -4.58 -0.70
C ALA A 95 -21.40 -3.24 -0.79
N GLY A 96 -20.06 -3.26 -0.79
CA GLY A 96 -19.20 -2.10 -1.05
C GLY A 96 -18.79 -1.31 0.20
N ASN A 97 -19.09 -1.81 1.40
CA ASN A 97 -18.68 -1.16 2.65
C ASN A 97 -17.20 -1.42 2.98
N THR A 98 -16.71 -2.62 2.68
CA THR A 98 -15.28 -2.98 2.79
C THR A 98 -14.77 -3.67 1.53
N TRP A 99 -13.46 -3.50 1.25
CA TRP A 99 -12.81 -4.02 0.05
C TRP A 99 -11.49 -4.72 0.40
N ASP A 100 -11.38 -5.99 0.01
CA ASP A 100 -10.17 -6.80 0.13
C ASP A 100 -9.39 -6.80 -1.20
N ASN A 101 -8.08 -6.55 -1.15
CA ASN A 101 -7.22 -6.72 -2.33
C ASN A 101 -7.02 -8.22 -2.64
N LEU A 102 -7.13 -8.58 -3.92
CA LEU A 102 -6.99 -9.96 -4.41
C LEU A 102 -5.77 -10.18 -5.32
N SER A 103 -5.05 -9.13 -5.70
CA SER A 103 -4.00 -9.19 -6.74
C SER A 103 -2.57 -9.06 -6.20
N ASP A 104 -2.38 -8.44 -5.04
CA ASP A 104 -1.06 -8.11 -4.50
C ASP A 104 -0.22 -9.39 -4.31
N GLY A 105 1.02 -9.35 -4.79
CA GLY A 105 1.94 -10.50 -4.78
C GLY A 105 1.66 -11.60 -5.82
N GLN A 106 0.56 -11.54 -6.56
CA GLN A 106 0.16 -12.58 -7.52
C GLN A 106 0.12 -12.10 -8.98
N ILE A 107 -0.38 -10.89 -9.22
CA ILE A 107 -0.49 -10.30 -10.55
C ILE A 107 0.58 -9.23 -10.71
N LYS A 108 1.36 -9.32 -11.80
CA LYS A 108 2.51 -8.44 -12.07
C LYS A 108 2.12 -7.13 -12.77
N CYS A 109 0.93 -6.60 -12.47
CA CYS A 109 0.39 -5.36 -13.04
C CYS A 109 -0.80 -4.89 -12.21
N GLY A 110 -0.88 -3.59 -11.94
CA GLY A 110 -1.98 -2.98 -11.20
C GLY A 110 -3.12 -2.43 -12.07
N SER A 111 -2.89 -2.27 -13.38
CA SER A 111 -3.89 -1.73 -14.32
C SER A 111 -4.83 -2.85 -14.79
N ILE A 112 -6.12 -2.72 -14.52
CA ILE A 112 -7.13 -3.73 -14.84
C ILE A 112 -8.16 -3.16 -15.84
N GLY A 113 -8.34 -3.84 -16.97
CA GLY A 113 -9.27 -3.41 -18.03
C GLY A 113 -10.58 -4.20 -18.08
N ALA A 114 -10.59 -5.45 -17.62
CA ALA A 114 -11.79 -6.26 -17.62
C ALA A 114 -11.80 -7.29 -16.47
N ILE A 115 -12.97 -7.49 -15.86
CA ILE A 115 -13.23 -8.57 -14.90
C ILE A 115 -14.52 -9.26 -15.35
N ALA A 116 -14.49 -10.59 -15.46
CA ALA A 116 -15.66 -11.39 -15.78
C ALA A 116 -15.79 -12.58 -14.83
N VAL A 117 -16.88 -12.62 -14.07
CA VAL A 117 -17.27 -13.78 -13.25
C VAL A 117 -18.12 -14.71 -14.12
N ALA A 118 -17.79 -16.01 -14.15
CA ALA A 118 -18.51 -16.95 -14.98
C ALA A 118 -19.96 -17.14 -14.49
N PRO A 119 -20.99 -16.98 -15.36
CA PRO A 119 -22.38 -17.11 -14.93
C PRO A 119 -22.76 -18.50 -14.40
N SER A 120 -22.07 -19.55 -14.89
CA SER A 120 -22.31 -20.95 -14.53
C SER A 120 -21.55 -21.41 -13.29
N ASP A 121 -20.47 -20.73 -12.90
CA ASP A 121 -19.67 -21.02 -11.71
C ASP A 121 -19.01 -19.75 -11.17
N PRO A 122 -19.53 -19.14 -10.09
CA PRO A 122 -18.99 -17.89 -9.54
C PRO A 122 -17.59 -18.05 -8.93
N SER A 123 -17.06 -19.26 -8.84
CA SER A 123 -15.66 -19.51 -8.43
C SER A 123 -14.67 -19.15 -9.53
N VAL A 124 -15.12 -19.16 -10.80
CA VAL A 124 -14.28 -18.88 -11.97
C VAL A 124 -14.35 -17.41 -12.35
N ILE A 125 -13.19 -16.75 -12.34
CA ILE A 125 -13.04 -15.34 -12.67
C ILE A 125 -11.92 -15.19 -13.70
N TYR A 126 -12.20 -14.47 -14.79
CA TYR A 126 -11.20 -14.04 -15.76
C TYR A 126 -10.90 -12.56 -15.57
N VAL A 127 -9.63 -12.19 -15.70
CA VAL A 127 -9.17 -10.81 -15.60
C VAL A 127 -8.27 -10.46 -16.77
N GLY A 128 -8.61 -9.38 -17.44
CA GLY A 128 -7.77 -8.73 -18.44
C GLY A 128 -7.08 -7.53 -17.83
N THR A 129 -5.76 -7.49 -17.91
CA THR A 129 -4.97 -6.33 -17.47
C THR A 129 -4.93 -5.25 -18.57
N GLY A 130 -4.62 -4.01 -18.18
CA GLY A 130 -4.54 -2.83 -19.04
C GLY A 130 -5.90 -2.20 -19.32
N SER A 131 -6.16 -1.06 -18.68
CA SER A 131 -7.39 -0.27 -18.89
C SER A 131 -7.59 0.14 -20.34
N ALA A 132 -8.74 -0.19 -20.93
CA ALA A 132 -9.07 0.13 -22.34
C ALA A 132 -9.71 1.51 -22.53
N CYS A 133 -9.59 2.41 -21.54
CA CYS A 133 -9.90 3.84 -21.65
C CYS A 133 -8.56 4.61 -21.70
N PRO A 134 -7.84 4.61 -22.85
CA PRO A 134 -6.44 5.05 -22.92
C PRO A 134 -6.32 6.57 -22.73
N ARG A 135 -5.99 7.02 -21.51
CA ARG A 135 -5.56 8.39 -21.20
C ARG A 135 -4.05 8.56 -21.45
N GLY A 136 -3.55 9.80 -21.53
CA GLY A 136 -2.14 10.10 -21.85
C GLY A 136 -1.09 9.51 -20.89
N ASN A 137 -1.48 9.18 -19.66
CA ASN A 137 -0.67 8.57 -18.59
C ASN A 137 -1.09 7.12 -18.26
N THR A 138 -1.77 6.43 -19.18
CA THR A 138 -2.27 5.07 -18.97
C THR A 138 -1.17 4.01 -18.86
N SER A 139 -1.43 2.95 -18.10
CA SER A 139 -0.56 1.79 -17.94
C SER A 139 -1.01 0.62 -18.81
N ALA A 140 -0.11 0.09 -19.64
CA ALA A 140 -0.37 -1.10 -20.44
C ALA A 140 -0.48 -2.36 -19.58
N GLY A 141 -1.36 -3.27 -19.98
CA GLY A 141 -1.52 -4.58 -19.35
C GLY A 141 -0.44 -5.58 -19.77
N VAL A 142 -0.38 -6.66 -19.02
CA VAL A 142 0.56 -7.78 -19.13
C VAL A 142 -0.14 -9.11 -19.46
N GLY A 143 -1.36 -9.05 -19.99
CA GLY A 143 -2.15 -10.20 -20.43
C GLY A 143 -3.30 -10.60 -19.51
N VAL A 144 -3.62 -11.90 -19.51
CA VAL A 144 -4.84 -12.45 -18.91
C VAL A 144 -4.52 -13.35 -17.73
N TYR A 145 -5.31 -13.23 -16.67
CA TYR A 145 -5.27 -14.08 -15.49
C TYR A 145 -6.62 -14.77 -15.24
N LYS A 146 -6.59 -15.95 -14.63
CA LYS A 146 -7.77 -16.71 -14.22
C LYS A 146 -7.65 -17.13 -12.76
N SER A 147 -8.77 -17.09 -12.05
CA SER A 147 -8.95 -17.72 -10.75
C SER A 147 -10.07 -18.74 -10.83
N THR A 148 -9.97 -19.83 -10.05
CA THR A 148 -11.02 -20.86 -9.90
C THR A 148 -11.48 -20.98 -8.45
N ASP A 149 -11.13 -20.02 -7.59
CA ASP A 149 -11.42 -20.03 -6.16
C ASP A 149 -11.86 -18.66 -5.63
N LYS A 150 -12.60 -17.92 -6.45
CA LYS A 150 -13.16 -16.59 -6.15
C LYS A 150 -12.09 -15.50 -5.97
N GLY A 151 -10.96 -15.64 -6.67
CA GLY A 151 -9.85 -14.67 -6.69
C GLY A 151 -8.86 -14.83 -5.55
N LYS A 152 -8.82 -15.98 -4.85
CA LYS A 152 -7.80 -16.21 -3.82
C LYS A 152 -6.45 -16.52 -4.45
N ASN A 153 -6.45 -17.31 -5.52
CA ASN A 153 -5.28 -17.61 -6.33
C ASN A 153 -5.49 -17.20 -7.80
N TRP A 154 -4.44 -16.66 -8.42
CA TRP A 154 -4.43 -16.27 -9.84
C TRP A 154 -3.38 -17.02 -10.64
N GLU A 155 -3.79 -17.52 -11.81
CA GLU A 155 -2.91 -18.13 -12.81
C GLU A 155 -2.81 -17.21 -14.03
N PHE A 156 -1.59 -16.97 -14.51
CA PHE A 156 -1.39 -16.31 -15.80
C PHE A 156 -1.71 -17.27 -16.95
N ILE A 157 -2.64 -16.88 -17.81
CA ILE A 157 -3.17 -17.75 -18.88
C ILE A 157 -2.93 -17.18 -20.30
N GLY A 158 -1.95 -16.29 -20.47
CA GLY A 158 -1.44 -15.90 -21.79
C GLY A 158 -1.74 -14.47 -22.24
N LEU A 159 -1.48 -14.21 -23.52
CA LEU A 159 -1.58 -12.91 -24.20
C LEU A 159 -0.73 -11.78 -23.57
N PRO A 160 0.57 -11.99 -23.29
CA PRO A 160 1.40 -11.04 -22.55
C PRO A 160 1.61 -9.69 -23.26
N LYS A 161 1.28 -9.56 -24.55
CA LYS A 161 1.44 -8.33 -25.34
C LYS A 161 0.11 -7.78 -25.83
N SER A 162 -1.02 -8.22 -25.27
CA SER A 162 -2.35 -7.71 -25.60
C SER A 162 -2.52 -6.23 -25.23
N GLY A 163 -1.68 -5.70 -24.36
CA GLY A 163 -1.74 -4.31 -23.90
C GLY A 163 -3.03 -4.07 -23.13
N MET A 164 -4.01 -3.43 -23.76
CA MET A 164 -5.31 -3.14 -23.17
C MET A 164 -6.35 -4.20 -23.51
N ILE A 165 -7.05 -4.69 -22.48
CA ILE A 165 -8.16 -5.64 -22.62
C ILE A 165 -9.43 -4.93 -22.19
N GLY A 166 -10.33 -4.65 -23.14
CA GLY A 166 -11.54 -3.85 -22.86
C GLY A 166 -12.73 -4.66 -22.36
N LYS A 167 -12.79 -5.95 -22.69
CA LYS A 167 -13.93 -6.79 -22.36
C LYS A 167 -13.57 -8.27 -22.33
N ILE A 168 -14.20 -9.01 -21.42
CA ILE A 168 -14.19 -10.48 -21.39
C ILE A 168 -15.64 -10.94 -21.26
N GLU A 169 -16.04 -11.88 -22.11
CA GLU A 169 -17.37 -12.50 -22.09
C GLU A 169 -17.20 -14.00 -21.88
N VAL A 170 -17.78 -14.53 -20.79
CA VAL A 170 -17.71 -15.95 -20.44
C VAL A 170 -19.00 -16.65 -20.86
N HIS A 171 -18.88 -17.82 -21.49
CA HIS A 171 -20.02 -18.58 -21.96
C HIS A 171 -20.98 -18.93 -20.80
N PRO A 172 -22.29 -18.68 -20.94
CA PRO A 172 -23.21 -18.70 -19.79
C PRO A 172 -23.37 -20.08 -19.14
N GLN A 173 -23.14 -21.17 -19.88
CA GLN A 173 -23.21 -22.55 -19.37
C GLN A 173 -21.87 -23.29 -19.31
N ASN A 174 -20.74 -22.66 -19.68
CA ASN A 174 -19.45 -23.34 -19.67
C ASN A 174 -18.31 -22.35 -19.30
N PRO A 175 -17.74 -22.42 -18.09
CA PRO A 175 -16.73 -21.47 -17.63
C PRO A 175 -15.38 -21.61 -18.36
N ASP A 176 -15.16 -22.66 -19.15
CA ASP A 176 -13.93 -22.85 -19.93
C ASP A 176 -13.99 -22.25 -21.33
N VAL A 177 -15.16 -21.78 -21.76
CA VAL A 177 -15.33 -21.05 -23.02
C VAL A 177 -15.45 -19.56 -22.72
N ALA A 178 -14.49 -18.77 -23.19
CA ALA A 178 -14.49 -17.33 -23.00
C ALA A 178 -13.97 -16.61 -24.25
N TYR A 179 -14.42 -15.37 -24.41
CA TYR A 179 -14.02 -14.47 -25.48
C TYR A 179 -13.45 -13.19 -24.90
N LEU A 180 -12.48 -12.60 -25.59
CA LEU A 180 -11.73 -11.44 -25.11
C LEU A 180 -11.60 -10.39 -26.22
N ALA A 181 -11.85 -9.14 -25.86
CA ALA A 181 -11.61 -7.96 -26.67
C ALA A 181 -10.23 -7.36 -26.34
N ALA A 182 -9.24 -7.62 -27.20
CA ALA A 182 -7.90 -7.05 -27.09
C ALA A 182 -7.81 -5.77 -27.95
N LEU A 183 -7.76 -4.61 -27.29
CA LEU A 183 -7.57 -3.34 -27.96
C LEU A 183 -6.13 -3.22 -28.47
N GLY A 184 -5.15 -3.72 -27.71
CA GLY A 184 -3.73 -3.71 -28.07
C GLY A 184 -2.88 -2.79 -27.23
N ASN A 185 -1.62 -2.67 -27.64
CA ASN A 185 -0.67 -1.72 -27.06
C ASN A 185 -1.12 -0.28 -27.37
N PRO A 186 -1.36 0.59 -26.37
CA PRO A 186 -1.78 1.96 -26.65
C PRO A 186 -0.70 2.84 -27.27
N PHE A 187 0.58 2.43 -27.27
CA PHE A 187 1.69 3.31 -27.69
C PHE A 187 2.23 3.02 -29.09
N GLY A 188 1.72 1.98 -29.74
CA GLY A 188 2.09 1.66 -31.12
C GLY A 188 1.50 0.35 -31.63
N PRO A 189 1.74 0.00 -32.90
CA PRO A 189 1.24 -1.24 -33.50
C PRO A 189 1.75 -2.51 -32.78
N ASN A 190 0.90 -3.52 -32.67
CA ASN A 190 1.24 -4.84 -32.14
C ASN A 190 0.32 -5.93 -32.75
N PRO A 191 0.79 -7.19 -32.87
CA PRO A 191 0.00 -8.27 -33.46
C PRO A 191 -1.09 -8.83 -32.53
N GLU A 192 -0.99 -8.61 -31.21
CA GLU A 192 -1.97 -9.10 -30.23
C GLU A 192 -3.17 -8.14 -30.09
N ARG A 193 -3.89 -7.94 -31.21
CA ARG A 193 -5.11 -7.13 -31.30
C ARG A 193 -6.26 -7.93 -31.89
N GLY A 194 -7.48 -7.67 -31.44
CA GLY A 194 -8.70 -8.25 -32.00
C GLY A 194 -9.50 -9.09 -31.00
N VAL A 195 -10.25 -10.05 -31.52
CA VAL A 195 -11.10 -10.94 -30.72
C VAL A 195 -10.38 -12.26 -30.53
N TYR A 196 -10.20 -12.65 -29.28
CA TYR A 196 -9.64 -13.95 -28.90
C TYR A 196 -10.72 -14.86 -28.34
N ARG A 197 -10.59 -16.17 -28.56
CA ARG A 197 -11.45 -17.20 -27.99
C ARG A 197 -10.62 -18.27 -27.32
N THR A 198 -11.05 -18.72 -26.15
CA THR A 198 -10.60 -19.97 -25.53
C THR A 198 -11.77 -20.94 -25.39
N THR A 199 -11.48 -22.23 -25.43
CA THR A 199 -12.45 -23.32 -25.20
C THR A 199 -11.96 -24.34 -24.16
N ASP A 200 -10.79 -24.10 -23.58
CA ASP A 200 -10.10 -24.97 -22.63
C ASP A 200 -9.70 -24.22 -21.35
N GLY A 201 -10.41 -23.11 -21.08
CA GLY A 201 -10.25 -22.34 -19.86
C GLY A 201 -9.01 -21.46 -19.82
N GLY A 202 -8.49 -21.05 -20.98
CA GLY A 202 -7.34 -20.16 -21.11
C GLY A 202 -6.01 -20.85 -21.37
N LYS A 203 -5.98 -22.19 -21.53
CA LYS A 203 -4.74 -22.90 -21.86
C LYS A 203 -4.28 -22.57 -23.28
N LYS A 204 -5.24 -22.33 -24.18
CA LYS A 204 -5.01 -21.82 -25.52
C LYS A 204 -5.98 -20.68 -25.86
N TRP A 205 -5.45 -19.70 -26.57
CA TRP A 205 -6.21 -18.60 -27.16
C TRP A 205 -6.08 -18.62 -28.68
N ASP A 206 -7.22 -18.71 -29.37
CA ASP A 206 -7.31 -18.56 -30.82
C ASP A 206 -7.65 -17.09 -31.14
N LEU A 207 -6.86 -16.45 -32.01
CA LEU A 207 -7.22 -15.16 -32.61
C LEU A 207 -8.31 -15.42 -33.67
N VAL A 208 -9.55 -15.09 -33.34
CA VAL A 208 -10.72 -15.42 -34.18
C VAL A 208 -11.18 -14.27 -35.06
N HIS A 209 -10.78 -13.03 -34.76
CA HIS A 209 -11.00 -11.88 -35.63
C HIS A 209 -9.92 -10.81 -35.39
N ASN A 210 -9.42 -10.18 -36.45
CA ASN A 210 -8.52 -9.01 -36.35
C ASN A 210 -8.77 -7.99 -37.45
N ALA A 211 -8.30 -6.76 -37.22
CA ALA A 211 -8.40 -5.65 -38.17
C ALA A 211 -7.00 -5.05 -38.49
N GLY A 212 -5.95 -5.87 -38.43
CA GLY A 212 -4.55 -5.47 -38.54
C GLY A 212 -3.87 -5.28 -37.17
N ASP A 213 -2.73 -4.59 -37.17
CA ASP A 213 -1.86 -4.41 -36.00
C ASP A 213 -2.08 -3.08 -35.25
N SER A 214 -2.93 -2.20 -35.79
CA SER A 214 -3.22 -0.86 -35.28
C SER A 214 -4.70 -0.67 -34.89
N THR A 215 -5.56 -1.64 -35.22
CA THR A 215 -6.99 -1.62 -34.89
C THR A 215 -7.32 -2.91 -34.13
N GLY A 216 -7.75 -2.75 -32.88
CA GLY A 216 -8.12 -3.86 -32.00
C GLY A 216 -9.61 -3.87 -31.67
N CYS A 217 -10.00 -4.74 -30.75
CA CYS A 217 -11.37 -4.85 -30.26
C CYS A 217 -11.48 -4.16 -28.90
N VAL A 218 -12.42 -3.22 -28.74
CA VAL A 218 -12.61 -2.46 -27.48
C VAL A 218 -13.80 -2.97 -26.67
N ASP A 219 -14.82 -3.51 -27.35
CA ASP A 219 -16.04 -4.00 -26.70
C ASP A 219 -16.56 -5.25 -27.43
N LEU A 220 -17.23 -6.13 -26.69
CA LEU A 220 -17.64 -7.46 -27.14
C LEU A 220 -18.85 -7.91 -26.32
N VAL A 221 -19.88 -8.44 -26.97
CA VAL A 221 -21.08 -8.92 -26.29
C VAL A 221 -21.58 -10.23 -26.92
N LEU A 222 -22.00 -11.16 -26.06
CA LEU A 222 -22.70 -12.39 -26.43
C LEU A 222 -24.20 -12.14 -26.45
N ASP A 223 -24.92 -12.78 -27.38
CA ASP A 223 -26.36 -12.97 -27.22
C ASP A 223 -26.60 -13.96 -26.06
N PRO A 224 -27.28 -13.54 -24.97
CA PRO A 224 -27.47 -14.40 -23.79
C PRO A 224 -28.42 -15.58 -24.07
N SER A 225 -29.26 -15.49 -25.11
CA SER A 225 -30.17 -16.56 -25.53
C SER A 225 -29.49 -17.57 -26.47
N ASN A 226 -28.44 -17.15 -27.18
CA ASN A 226 -27.68 -17.99 -28.10
C ASN A 226 -26.20 -17.55 -28.16
N PRO A 227 -25.33 -18.12 -27.31
CA PRO A 227 -23.93 -17.70 -27.19
C PRO A 227 -23.04 -18.04 -28.41
N ARG A 228 -23.62 -18.57 -29.50
CA ARG A 228 -22.95 -18.63 -30.82
C ARG A 228 -22.99 -17.30 -31.57
N ILE A 229 -23.87 -16.38 -31.17
CA ILE A 229 -24.00 -15.05 -31.76
C ILE A 229 -23.16 -14.07 -30.94
N LEU A 230 -22.24 -13.38 -31.61
CA LEU A 230 -21.34 -12.41 -31.00
C LEU A 230 -21.34 -11.12 -31.81
N TYR A 231 -21.17 -10.00 -31.11
CA TYR A 231 -20.92 -8.70 -31.71
C TYR A 231 -19.65 -8.11 -31.12
N ALA A 232 -18.74 -7.64 -31.97
CA ALA A 232 -17.46 -7.05 -31.55
C ALA A 232 -17.27 -5.68 -32.18
N ALA A 233 -16.81 -4.73 -31.36
CA ALA A 233 -16.53 -3.35 -31.76
C ALA A 233 -15.03 -3.16 -32.01
N MET A 234 -14.67 -2.82 -33.24
CA MET A 234 -13.28 -2.61 -33.66
C MET A 234 -12.93 -1.12 -33.63
N TRP A 235 -11.82 -0.78 -32.98
CA TRP A 235 -11.35 0.61 -32.77
C TRP A 235 -9.82 0.71 -32.87
N ARG A 236 -9.34 1.84 -33.39
CA ARG A 236 -7.92 2.22 -33.36
C ARG A 236 -7.73 3.29 -32.29
N ALA A 237 -6.84 3.02 -31.35
CA ALA A 237 -6.39 4.00 -30.36
C ALA A 237 -4.87 3.93 -30.26
N GLU A 238 -4.21 5.09 -30.37
CA GLU A 238 -2.77 5.22 -30.17
C GLU A 238 -2.45 6.54 -29.48
N ARG A 239 -1.72 6.48 -28.36
CA ARG A 239 -1.27 7.62 -27.55
C ARG A 239 0.16 7.99 -27.89
N LYS A 240 0.38 9.28 -28.08
CA LYS A 240 1.69 9.94 -28.11
C LYS A 240 1.76 10.98 -26.99
N PRO A 241 2.95 11.50 -26.64
CA PRO A 241 3.06 12.57 -25.65
C PRO A 241 2.19 13.80 -25.95
N TRP A 242 2.01 14.12 -27.24
CA TRP A 242 1.34 15.33 -27.71
C TRP A 242 -0.04 15.10 -28.35
N THR A 243 -0.53 13.86 -28.48
CA THR A 243 -1.82 13.60 -29.16
C THR A 243 -2.40 12.21 -28.90
N LEU A 244 -3.71 12.07 -29.13
CA LEU A 244 -4.41 10.80 -29.32
C LEU A 244 -4.75 10.63 -30.81
N HIS A 245 -4.32 9.53 -31.40
CA HIS A 245 -4.87 9.07 -32.68
C HIS A 245 -6.14 8.27 -32.43
N ASP A 246 -7.29 8.95 -32.47
CA ASP A 246 -8.62 8.35 -32.32
C ASP A 246 -9.18 7.89 -33.68
N GLY A 247 -9.33 6.58 -33.81
CA GLY A 247 -10.10 5.94 -34.86
C GLY A 247 -9.35 5.61 -36.15
N GLY A 248 -10.03 4.89 -37.04
CA GLY A 248 -9.48 4.44 -38.30
C GLY A 248 -10.51 3.81 -39.24
N LYS A 249 -10.15 3.68 -40.52
CA LYS A 249 -11.05 3.13 -41.57
C LYS A 249 -11.41 1.65 -41.41
N LYS A 250 -10.65 0.93 -40.58
CA LYS A 250 -10.87 -0.48 -40.28
C LYS A 250 -11.74 -0.71 -39.04
N GLY A 251 -12.22 0.36 -38.40
CA GLY A 251 -13.17 0.25 -37.29
C GLY A 251 -14.57 -0.21 -37.72
N GLY A 252 -15.47 -0.29 -36.75
CA GLY A 252 -16.87 -0.68 -36.94
C GLY A 252 -17.27 -1.92 -36.17
N ILE A 253 -18.51 -2.36 -36.36
CA ILE A 253 -19.07 -3.53 -35.67
C ILE A 253 -19.01 -4.75 -36.60
N VAL A 254 -18.55 -5.88 -36.08
CA VAL A 254 -18.58 -7.17 -36.74
C VAL A 254 -19.45 -8.16 -35.95
N LYS A 255 -20.15 -9.04 -36.66
CA LYS A 255 -21.04 -10.06 -36.11
C LYS A 255 -20.57 -11.45 -36.49
N SER A 256 -20.62 -12.37 -35.55
CA SER A 256 -20.50 -13.81 -35.78
C SER A 256 -21.80 -14.50 -35.40
N THR A 257 -22.14 -15.60 -36.08
CA THR A 257 -23.31 -16.45 -35.78
C THR A 257 -22.92 -17.91 -35.52
N ASP A 258 -21.61 -18.21 -35.51
CA ASP A 258 -21.03 -19.55 -35.44
C ASP A 258 -19.93 -19.67 -34.36
N GLY A 259 -20.06 -18.91 -33.27
CA GLY A 259 -19.13 -18.96 -32.14
C GLY A 259 -17.78 -18.31 -32.44
N GLY A 260 -17.77 -17.28 -33.28
CA GLY A 260 -16.57 -16.52 -33.66
C GLY A 260 -15.75 -17.16 -34.78
N THR A 261 -16.25 -18.21 -35.46
CA THR A 261 -15.47 -18.88 -36.51
C THR A 261 -15.45 -18.05 -37.80
N THR A 262 -16.57 -17.41 -38.13
CA THR A 262 -16.68 -16.44 -39.23
C THR A 262 -17.32 -15.14 -38.74
N TRP A 263 -16.97 -14.04 -39.42
CA TRP A 263 -17.39 -12.68 -39.05
C TRP A 263 -17.85 -11.90 -40.28
N LYS A 264 -18.95 -11.16 -40.13
CA LYS A 264 -19.50 -10.22 -41.12
C LYS A 264 -19.50 -8.81 -40.53
N LYS A 265 -18.97 -7.83 -41.28
CA LYS A 265 -19.10 -6.41 -40.91
C LYS A 265 -20.55 -5.94 -41.07
N LEU A 266 -21.06 -5.20 -40.09
CA LEU A 266 -22.42 -4.66 -40.12
C LEU A 266 -22.44 -3.26 -40.75
N GLU A 267 -23.30 -3.05 -41.75
CA GLU A 267 -23.33 -1.82 -42.56
C GLU A 267 -24.75 -1.28 -42.83
N GLY A 268 -25.82 -1.92 -42.35
CA GLY A 268 -27.22 -1.53 -42.63
C GLY A 268 -27.71 -0.29 -41.88
N GLY A 269 -27.18 0.90 -42.20
CA GLY A 269 -27.55 2.18 -41.58
C GLY A 269 -26.59 2.68 -40.50
N LEU A 270 -25.54 1.90 -40.17
CA LEU A 270 -24.42 2.35 -39.35
C LEU A 270 -23.48 3.26 -40.18
N PRO A 271 -22.80 4.23 -39.54
CA PRO A 271 -21.78 5.03 -40.20
C PRO A 271 -20.62 4.19 -40.74
N THR A 272 -20.02 4.63 -41.85
CA THR A 272 -18.86 3.99 -42.48
C THR A 272 -17.70 4.97 -42.63
N GLY A 273 -16.51 4.48 -43.01
CA GLY A 273 -15.33 5.32 -43.17
C GLY A 273 -14.53 5.46 -41.87
N LEU A 274 -14.20 6.69 -41.47
CA LEU A 274 -13.39 6.95 -40.28
C LEU A 274 -14.27 6.87 -39.02
N LEU A 275 -14.06 5.82 -38.23
CA LEU A 275 -14.84 5.55 -37.02
C LEU A 275 -13.97 5.59 -35.77
N GLY A 276 -14.50 6.22 -34.71
CA GLY A 276 -13.89 6.34 -33.40
C GLY A 276 -14.29 5.17 -32.51
N ARG A 277 -14.30 5.40 -31.19
CA ARG A 277 -14.71 4.39 -30.22
C ARG A 277 -16.18 4.01 -30.42
N ILE A 278 -16.49 2.74 -30.19
CA ILE A 278 -17.83 2.17 -30.30
C ILE A 278 -18.09 1.33 -29.05
N GLY A 279 -19.26 1.54 -28.43
CA GLY A 279 -19.81 0.65 -27.40
C GLY A 279 -21.01 -0.10 -27.95
N ILE A 280 -21.22 -1.36 -27.57
CA ILE A 280 -22.31 -2.19 -28.07
C ILE A 280 -22.94 -3.06 -26.97
N THR A 281 -24.26 -3.22 -27.02
CA THR A 281 -24.98 -4.11 -26.11
C THR A 281 -26.18 -4.78 -26.79
N VAL A 282 -26.54 -5.97 -26.30
CA VAL A 282 -27.72 -6.74 -26.72
C VAL A 282 -28.72 -6.71 -25.57
N SER A 283 -30.01 -6.51 -25.85
CA SER A 283 -31.03 -6.59 -24.81
C SER A 283 -31.19 -8.04 -24.31
N PRO A 284 -31.00 -8.32 -23.00
CA PRO A 284 -31.14 -9.68 -22.48
C PRO A 284 -32.57 -10.25 -22.55
N VAL A 285 -33.58 -9.37 -22.65
CA VAL A 285 -34.99 -9.75 -22.74
C VAL A 285 -35.51 -9.81 -24.19
N ASN A 286 -34.77 -9.24 -25.15
CA ASN A 286 -35.13 -9.24 -26.57
C ASN A 286 -33.85 -9.24 -27.45
N PRO A 287 -33.31 -10.41 -27.84
CA PRO A 287 -32.03 -10.50 -28.53
C PRO A 287 -32.01 -9.90 -29.95
N ASN A 288 -33.17 -9.58 -30.53
CA ASN A 288 -33.25 -8.83 -31.78
C ASN A 288 -32.94 -7.34 -31.59
N ARG A 289 -33.04 -6.83 -30.35
CA ARG A 289 -32.79 -5.43 -30.02
C ARG A 289 -31.35 -5.23 -29.57
N LEU A 290 -30.66 -4.33 -30.26
CA LEU A 290 -29.30 -3.91 -29.92
C LEU A 290 -29.22 -2.38 -29.82
N TRP A 291 -28.27 -1.91 -29.02
CA TRP A 291 -27.82 -0.53 -29.06
C TRP A 291 -26.33 -0.46 -29.33
N ALA A 292 -25.93 0.55 -30.10
CA ALA A 292 -24.54 0.87 -30.34
C ALA A 292 -24.35 2.38 -30.27
N ILE A 293 -23.43 2.84 -29.43
CA ILE A 293 -22.97 4.22 -29.47
C ILE A 293 -21.77 4.31 -30.41
N VAL A 294 -21.85 5.15 -31.44
CA VAL A 294 -20.84 5.24 -32.50
C VAL A 294 -20.36 6.67 -32.62
N ILE A 295 -19.05 6.87 -32.43
CA ILE A 295 -18.41 8.18 -32.51
C ILE A 295 -17.81 8.38 -33.91
N THR A 296 -18.15 9.51 -34.55
CA THR A 296 -17.67 9.85 -35.90
C THR A 296 -17.27 11.33 -36.01
N PRO A 297 -16.43 11.71 -36.99
CA PRO A 297 -16.14 13.12 -37.31
C PRO A 297 -17.37 13.99 -37.58
N ASP A 298 -18.41 13.40 -38.18
CA ASP A 298 -19.62 14.11 -38.60
C ASP A 298 -20.71 13.96 -37.55
N ASP A 299 -21.16 15.08 -36.99
CA ASP A 299 -22.27 15.14 -36.02
C ASP A 299 -23.58 14.58 -36.60
N ALA A 300 -23.78 14.65 -37.92
CA ALA A 300 -24.95 14.07 -38.58
C ALA A 300 -24.98 12.53 -38.47
N THR A 301 -23.84 11.89 -38.23
CA THR A 301 -23.70 10.43 -38.14
C THR A 301 -23.24 9.94 -36.76
N SER A 302 -22.75 10.81 -35.89
CA SER A 302 -22.38 10.44 -34.52
C SER A 302 -23.64 10.26 -33.66
N GLY A 303 -23.65 9.28 -32.75
CA GLY A 303 -24.76 9.12 -31.79
C GLY A 303 -25.07 7.69 -31.37
N LEU A 304 -26.22 7.53 -30.72
CA LEU A 304 -26.76 6.24 -30.30
C LEU A 304 -27.63 5.66 -31.40
N TYR A 305 -27.30 4.45 -31.83
CA TYR A 305 -28.01 3.65 -32.82
C TYR A 305 -28.72 2.48 -32.16
N ARG A 306 -29.82 2.06 -32.78
CA ARG A 306 -30.61 0.91 -32.36
C ARG A 306 -30.97 0.03 -33.54
N SER A 307 -30.90 -1.28 -33.33
CA SER A 307 -31.40 -2.30 -34.26
C SER A 307 -32.59 -3.04 -33.63
N GLU A 308 -33.50 -3.52 -34.47
CA GLU A 308 -34.68 -4.33 -34.10
C GLU A 308 -34.65 -5.74 -34.72
N ASP A 309 -33.58 -6.07 -35.46
CA ASP A 309 -33.46 -7.27 -36.28
C ASP A 309 -32.07 -7.91 -36.15
N ALA A 310 -31.55 -7.93 -34.93
CA ALA A 310 -30.27 -8.55 -34.59
C ALA A 310 -29.08 -7.95 -35.36
N GLY A 311 -29.12 -6.65 -35.66
CA GLY A 311 -28.02 -5.90 -36.25
C GLY A 311 -27.99 -5.87 -37.77
N GLU A 312 -29.03 -6.35 -38.47
CA GLU A 312 -29.08 -6.25 -39.94
C GLU A 312 -29.44 -4.82 -40.40
N ASN A 313 -30.35 -4.13 -39.71
CA ASN A 313 -30.70 -2.73 -39.93
C ASN A 313 -30.62 -1.90 -38.64
N TRP A 314 -30.16 -0.66 -38.78
CA TRP A 314 -29.90 0.28 -37.69
C TRP A 314 -30.52 1.65 -37.97
N ALA A 315 -31.05 2.26 -36.92
CA ALA A 315 -31.53 3.65 -36.94
C ALA A 315 -30.86 4.45 -35.82
N ARG A 316 -30.44 5.68 -36.11
CA ARG A 316 -29.99 6.62 -35.07
C ARG A 316 -31.19 7.04 -34.23
N VAL A 317 -31.16 6.75 -32.93
CA VAL A 317 -32.26 7.04 -32.00
C VAL A 317 -31.99 8.26 -31.14
N SER A 318 -30.73 8.65 -30.94
CA SER A 318 -30.37 9.89 -30.26
C SER A 318 -29.10 10.51 -30.83
N ARG A 319 -29.11 11.84 -30.95
CA ARG A 319 -27.95 12.69 -31.26
C ARG A 319 -27.40 13.41 -30.03
N ASP A 320 -27.93 13.11 -28.84
CA ASP A 320 -27.62 13.86 -27.64
C ASP A 320 -26.10 13.85 -27.37
N HIS A 321 -25.52 15.04 -27.22
CA HIS A 321 -24.08 15.20 -27.00
C HIS A 321 -23.67 14.77 -25.60
N ASN A 322 -24.58 14.76 -24.62
CA ASN A 322 -24.29 14.25 -23.28
C ASN A 322 -23.91 12.75 -23.30
N LEU A 323 -24.32 12.02 -24.35
CA LEU A 323 -23.91 10.63 -24.53
C LEU A 323 -22.51 10.47 -25.13
N GLN A 324 -21.94 11.54 -25.69
CA GLN A 324 -20.80 11.49 -26.62
C GLN A 324 -19.63 12.40 -26.22
N GLN A 325 -19.68 13.00 -25.03
CA GLN A 325 -18.56 13.77 -24.48
C GLN A 325 -17.34 12.86 -24.39
N ARG A 326 -16.17 13.36 -24.85
CA ARG A 326 -14.89 12.61 -24.91
C ARG A 326 -15.11 11.14 -25.27
N GLY A 327 -15.68 10.90 -26.45
CA GLY A 327 -16.20 9.59 -26.84
C GLY A 327 -15.17 8.46 -26.76
N TRP A 328 -13.89 8.76 -27.01
CA TRP A 328 -12.77 7.83 -26.83
C TRP A 328 -12.56 7.38 -25.36
N TYR A 329 -13.01 8.14 -24.37
CA TYR A 329 -12.81 7.88 -22.94
C TYR A 329 -13.97 7.13 -22.30
N TYR A 330 -15.24 7.45 -22.62
CA TYR A 330 -16.38 6.88 -21.91
C TYR A 330 -17.37 6.01 -22.70
N SER A 331 -17.44 6.02 -24.03
CA SER A 331 -18.59 5.48 -24.81
C SER A 331 -19.01 4.01 -24.51
N HIS A 332 -19.69 3.78 -23.40
CA HIS A 332 -20.09 2.50 -22.83
C HIS A 332 -21.61 2.45 -22.75
N VAL A 333 -22.20 1.38 -23.29
CA VAL A 333 -23.65 1.19 -23.34
C VAL A 333 -24.03 -0.14 -22.70
N THR A 334 -25.09 -0.18 -21.90
CA THR A 334 -25.53 -1.40 -21.21
C THR A 334 -27.05 -1.49 -21.19
N ALA A 335 -27.60 -2.57 -21.71
CA ALA A 335 -29.04 -2.81 -21.67
C ALA A 335 -29.51 -3.24 -20.27
N ASP A 336 -30.72 -2.83 -19.88
CA ASP A 336 -31.35 -3.30 -18.65
C ASP A 336 -31.74 -4.79 -18.78
N PRO A 337 -31.42 -5.64 -17.80
CA PRO A 337 -31.67 -7.08 -17.89
C PRO A 337 -33.14 -7.49 -17.73
N LYS A 338 -34.05 -6.56 -17.38
CA LYS A 338 -35.48 -6.82 -17.16
C LYS A 338 -36.40 -5.93 -17.99
N ASN A 339 -35.90 -4.86 -18.59
CA ASN A 339 -36.71 -3.93 -19.38
C ASN A 339 -36.16 -3.76 -20.81
N GLU A 340 -36.94 -4.16 -21.81
CA GLU A 340 -36.51 -4.13 -23.22
C GLU A 340 -36.34 -2.73 -23.80
N HIS A 341 -36.80 -1.69 -23.12
CA HIS A 341 -36.68 -0.30 -23.54
C HIS A 341 -35.66 0.49 -22.72
N ALA A 342 -35.13 -0.08 -21.64
CA ALA A 342 -34.18 0.63 -20.80
C ALA A 342 -32.73 0.34 -21.20
N VAL A 343 -31.95 1.42 -21.28
CA VAL A 343 -30.53 1.38 -21.64
C VAL A 343 -29.78 2.44 -20.84
N TYR A 344 -28.59 2.07 -20.38
CA TYR A 344 -27.70 2.89 -19.59
C TYR A 344 -26.49 3.31 -20.43
N ILE A 345 -26.02 4.54 -20.22
CA ILE A 345 -24.81 5.08 -20.81
C ILE A 345 -23.91 5.54 -19.66
N ASN A 346 -22.67 5.05 -19.64
CA ASN A 346 -21.65 5.63 -18.77
C ASN A 346 -20.90 6.67 -19.60
N ASN A 347 -20.98 7.93 -19.19
CA ASN A 347 -20.21 9.04 -19.74
C ASN A 347 -19.61 9.84 -18.57
N VAL A 348 -19.32 11.14 -18.74
CA VAL A 348 -19.05 12.06 -17.62
C VAL A 348 -20.11 11.88 -16.53
N ASP A 349 -21.37 11.77 -16.95
CA ASP A 349 -22.50 11.41 -16.10
C ASP A 349 -22.96 9.96 -16.32
N PHE A 350 -23.60 9.37 -15.31
CA PHE A 350 -24.28 8.08 -15.44
C PHE A 350 -25.73 8.29 -15.88
N LEU A 351 -26.06 7.89 -17.10
CA LEU A 351 -27.31 8.23 -17.75
C LEU A 351 -28.19 6.99 -18.00
N LYS A 352 -29.50 7.14 -17.83
CA LYS A 352 -30.49 6.08 -18.09
C LYS A 352 -31.60 6.58 -19.02
N SER A 353 -31.94 5.77 -20.01
CA SER A 353 -33.15 5.89 -20.81
C SER A 353 -34.13 4.77 -20.48
N ILE A 354 -35.43 5.03 -20.63
CA ILE A 354 -36.52 4.06 -20.48
C ILE A 354 -37.44 3.97 -21.71
N ASP A 355 -37.11 4.70 -22.78
CA ASP A 355 -37.92 4.83 -24.01
C ASP A 355 -37.20 4.32 -25.27
N GLY A 356 -36.26 3.40 -25.06
CA GLY A 356 -35.49 2.76 -26.10
C GLY A 356 -34.31 3.59 -26.58
N GLY A 357 -33.79 4.51 -25.76
CA GLY A 357 -32.61 5.33 -26.02
C GLY A 357 -32.89 6.68 -26.68
N LYS A 358 -34.11 7.23 -26.56
CA LYS A 358 -34.46 8.53 -27.16
C LYS A 358 -34.21 9.68 -26.20
N ASN A 359 -34.62 9.53 -24.94
CA ASN A 359 -34.40 10.50 -23.86
C ASN A 359 -33.63 9.87 -22.71
N PHE A 360 -32.84 10.68 -22.00
CA PHE A 360 -31.99 10.25 -20.89
C PHE A 360 -32.17 11.14 -19.66
N GLU A 361 -32.07 10.51 -18.49
CA GLU A 361 -31.99 11.17 -17.19
C GLU A 361 -30.71 10.75 -16.47
N GLU A 362 -30.13 11.66 -15.70
CA GLU A 362 -28.97 11.40 -14.85
C GLU A 362 -29.34 10.59 -13.61
N ILE A 363 -28.53 9.58 -13.30
CA ILE A 363 -28.47 8.93 -12.00
C ILE A 363 -27.20 9.42 -11.31
N ARG A 364 -27.37 10.34 -10.35
CA ARG A 364 -26.24 10.93 -9.63
C ARG A 364 -25.44 9.88 -8.87
N VAL A 365 -24.14 9.83 -9.13
CA VAL A 365 -23.13 8.98 -8.48
C VAL A 365 -22.23 9.81 -7.55
N PRO A 366 -21.49 9.20 -6.61
CA PRO A 366 -20.59 9.94 -5.70
C PRO A 366 -19.47 10.70 -6.42
N HIS A 367 -19.03 10.19 -7.59
CA HIS A 367 -18.02 10.80 -8.43
C HIS A 367 -18.39 10.60 -9.91
N GLY A 368 -18.18 11.62 -10.75
CA GLY A 368 -18.43 11.57 -12.20
C GLY A 368 -17.37 10.74 -12.95
N ASP A 369 -17.35 10.84 -14.28
CA ASP A 369 -16.45 10.10 -15.16
C ASP A 369 -16.64 8.58 -15.07
N CYS A 370 -17.81 8.12 -15.48
CA CYS A 370 -18.24 6.74 -15.35
C CYS A 370 -17.69 5.85 -16.48
N HIS A 371 -17.12 4.70 -16.12
CA HIS A 371 -16.53 3.73 -17.06
C HIS A 371 -17.24 2.39 -17.12
N GLY A 372 -18.20 2.12 -16.23
CA GLY A 372 -18.88 0.83 -16.24
C GLY A 372 -20.04 0.71 -15.26
N ILE A 373 -21.00 -0.14 -15.63
CA ILE A 373 -22.11 -0.57 -14.77
C ILE A 373 -22.29 -2.09 -14.89
N TRP A 374 -22.55 -2.75 -13.76
CA TRP A 374 -23.10 -4.09 -13.71
C TRP A 374 -24.42 -4.05 -12.95
N LEU A 375 -25.45 -4.64 -13.55
CA LEU A 375 -26.79 -4.76 -13.00
C LEU A 375 -27.01 -6.23 -12.67
N ASN A 376 -27.51 -6.54 -11.47
CA ASN A 376 -27.86 -7.92 -11.16
C ASN A 376 -28.98 -8.40 -12.12
N PRO A 377 -28.76 -9.47 -12.90
CA PRO A 377 -29.73 -9.93 -13.89
C PRO A 377 -31.09 -10.36 -13.32
N ASP A 378 -31.13 -10.69 -12.03
CA ASP A 378 -32.34 -11.11 -11.32
C ASP A 378 -33.02 -9.93 -10.59
N ASN A 379 -32.26 -8.91 -10.20
CA ASN A 379 -32.77 -7.71 -9.53
C ASN A 379 -31.94 -6.45 -9.89
N PRO A 380 -32.31 -5.66 -10.90
CA PRO A 380 -31.51 -4.52 -11.37
C PRO A 380 -31.42 -3.35 -10.37
N ASN A 381 -32.10 -3.41 -9.22
CA ASN A 381 -31.86 -2.45 -8.13
C ASN A 381 -30.48 -2.64 -7.48
N ILE A 382 -29.90 -3.84 -7.60
CA ILE A 382 -28.59 -4.19 -7.09
C ILE A 382 -27.59 -3.98 -8.21
N MET A 383 -26.68 -3.03 -8.04
CA MET A 383 -25.73 -2.63 -9.06
C MET A 383 -24.41 -2.15 -8.49
N ILE A 384 -23.36 -2.25 -9.30
CA ILE A 384 -22.05 -1.63 -9.06
C ILE A 384 -21.69 -0.75 -10.25
N ASN A 385 -21.25 0.47 -9.98
CA ASN A 385 -20.70 1.40 -10.94
C ASN A 385 -19.21 1.63 -10.64
N CYS A 386 -18.40 1.87 -11.68
CA CYS A 386 -17.04 2.35 -11.53
C CYS A 386 -16.83 3.65 -12.31
N ASN A 387 -16.02 4.52 -11.71
CA ASN A 387 -15.75 5.87 -12.20
C ASN A 387 -14.34 6.33 -11.79
N ASP A 388 -13.97 7.58 -12.09
CA ASP A 388 -12.62 8.11 -11.79
C ASP A 388 -12.33 8.25 -10.28
N GLY A 389 -13.36 8.17 -9.42
CA GLY A 389 -13.25 8.11 -7.96
C GLY A 389 -13.21 6.69 -7.36
N GLY A 390 -13.33 5.63 -8.18
CA GLY A 390 -13.31 4.23 -7.73
C GLY A 390 -14.63 3.50 -7.98
N ALA A 391 -14.93 2.49 -7.16
CA ALA A 391 -16.16 1.71 -7.28
C ALA A 391 -17.22 2.15 -6.25
N THR A 392 -18.49 2.07 -6.64
CA THR A 392 -19.62 2.32 -5.73
C THR A 392 -20.78 1.36 -6.01
N VAL A 393 -21.48 0.96 -4.94
CA VAL A 393 -22.56 -0.02 -4.98
C VAL A 393 -23.89 0.62 -4.59
N SER A 394 -24.96 0.24 -5.29
CA SER A 394 -26.33 0.59 -4.94
C SER A 394 -27.19 -0.67 -4.78
N LEU A 395 -28.09 -0.64 -3.79
CA LEU A 395 -29.09 -1.68 -3.54
C LEU A 395 -30.52 -1.23 -3.85
N ASN A 396 -30.69 -0.01 -4.36
CA ASN A 396 -32.00 0.61 -4.56
C ASN A 396 -32.15 1.33 -5.92
N GLY A 397 -31.42 0.86 -6.94
CA GLY A 397 -31.56 1.37 -8.29
C GLY A 397 -30.82 2.68 -8.55
N GLY A 398 -29.77 2.97 -7.78
CA GLY A 398 -28.97 4.20 -7.92
C GLY A 398 -29.51 5.41 -7.15
N LYS A 399 -30.47 5.22 -6.22
CA LYS A 399 -30.96 6.31 -5.35
C LYS A 399 -29.96 6.68 -4.25
N THR A 400 -29.22 5.68 -3.75
CA THR A 400 -28.09 5.87 -2.84
C THR A 400 -26.95 4.93 -3.22
N TRP A 401 -25.75 5.32 -2.84
CA TRP A 401 -24.49 4.72 -3.25
C TRP A 401 -23.56 4.58 -2.03
N THR A 402 -22.68 3.57 -2.02
CA THR A 402 -21.63 3.42 -0.99
C THR A 402 -20.52 4.45 -1.16
N ASP A 403 -19.76 4.65 -0.08
CA ASP A 403 -18.60 5.54 -0.03
C ASP A 403 -17.44 5.05 -0.92
N GLN A 404 -16.59 5.98 -1.32
CA GLN A 404 -15.33 5.78 -2.05
C GLN A 404 -14.09 6.16 -1.21
N HIS A 405 -14.28 6.69 0.00
CA HIS A 405 -13.21 6.92 1.00
C HIS A 405 -12.85 5.66 1.81
N ASN A 406 -13.06 4.47 1.25
CA ASN A 406 -12.75 3.17 1.85
C ASN A 406 -11.90 2.27 0.92
N GLN A 407 -11.25 2.86 -0.09
CA GLN A 407 -10.53 2.16 -1.16
C GLN A 407 -9.11 2.72 -1.27
N PRO A 408 -8.04 2.02 -0.88
CA PRO A 408 -6.67 2.54 -0.93
C PRO A 408 -6.09 2.48 -2.36
N THR A 409 -6.67 3.29 -3.26
CA THR A 409 -6.38 3.24 -4.70
C THR A 409 -6.03 4.59 -5.34
N SER A 410 -5.68 5.60 -4.54
CA SER A 410 -5.25 6.92 -5.04
C SER A 410 -4.15 6.84 -6.10
N GLU A 411 -4.35 7.57 -7.19
CA GLU A 411 -3.42 7.74 -8.30
C GLU A 411 -2.59 9.02 -8.12
N PHE A 412 -1.40 8.90 -7.52
CA PHE A 412 -0.51 10.04 -7.31
C PHE A 412 0.49 10.23 -8.46
N TYR A 413 0.85 11.48 -8.73
CA TYR A 413 1.79 11.87 -9.79
C TYR A 413 3.24 12.04 -9.31
N ARG A 414 3.44 12.59 -8.11
CA ARG A 414 4.73 12.97 -7.50
C ARG A 414 4.67 12.74 -6.00
N VAL A 415 5.82 12.76 -5.30
CA VAL A 415 5.84 12.84 -3.83
C VAL A 415 6.75 13.96 -3.38
N THR A 416 6.23 14.84 -2.53
CA THR A 416 7.03 15.81 -1.77
C THR A 416 6.97 15.43 -0.30
N VAL A 417 8.07 15.61 0.42
CA VAL A 417 8.15 15.45 1.88
C VAL A 417 8.62 16.74 2.54
N ASP A 418 8.16 17.01 3.77
CA ASP A 418 8.58 18.16 4.58
C ASP A 418 9.50 17.77 5.75
N GLU A 419 9.87 18.75 6.58
CA GLU A 419 10.77 18.58 7.73
C GLU A 419 10.03 18.51 9.07
N GLN A 420 8.71 18.30 9.08
CA GLN A 420 7.93 18.21 10.33
C GLN A 420 8.26 16.91 11.10
N PHE A 421 7.75 16.80 12.34
CA PHE A 421 7.83 15.55 13.12
C PHE A 421 6.44 15.10 13.60
N PRO A 422 5.95 13.91 13.16
CA PRO A 422 6.44 13.17 11.99
C PRO A 422 6.35 14.04 10.72
N TYR A 423 7.27 13.82 9.78
CA TYR A 423 7.23 14.51 8.49
C TYR A 423 5.96 14.15 7.72
N ARG A 424 5.54 14.97 6.77
CA ARG A 424 4.34 14.72 5.96
C ARG A 424 4.70 14.43 4.52
N LEU A 425 3.87 13.63 3.85
CA LEU A 425 3.93 13.36 2.43
C LEU A 425 2.83 14.13 1.71
N TYR A 426 3.12 14.65 0.51
CA TYR A 426 2.22 15.47 -0.30
C TYR A 426 2.18 14.98 -1.75
N ALA A 427 0.99 14.98 -2.36
CA ALA A 427 0.81 14.68 -3.78
C ALA A 427 -0.52 15.20 -4.33
N GLY A 428 -0.58 15.53 -5.62
CA GLY A 428 -1.82 15.60 -6.39
C GLY A 428 -2.37 14.20 -6.71
N GLN A 429 -3.66 13.99 -6.47
CA GLN A 429 -4.38 12.78 -6.86
C GLN A 429 -5.20 13.02 -8.12
N GLN A 430 -5.02 12.19 -9.15
CA GLN A 430 -5.82 12.25 -10.37
C GLN A 430 -7.33 12.24 -10.08
N ASP A 431 -8.06 13.09 -10.80
CA ASP A 431 -9.50 13.35 -10.74
C ASP A 431 -9.99 13.76 -9.33
N ASN A 432 -9.10 14.13 -8.40
CA ASN A 432 -9.43 14.49 -7.03
C ASN A 432 -8.61 15.68 -6.49
N SER A 433 -8.64 15.93 -5.18
CA SER A 433 -7.80 16.99 -4.58
C SER A 433 -6.37 16.53 -4.30
N THR A 434 -5.48 17.49 -4.04
CA THR A 434 -4.19 17.20 -3.41
C THR A 434 -4.39 16.61 -2.02
N ILE A 435 -3.42 15.82 -1.56
CA ILE A 435 -3.43 15.22 -0.23
C ILE A 435 -2.11 15.49 0.46
N SER A 436 -2.21 15.73 1.76
CA SER A 436 -1.12 15.64 2.72
C SER A 436 -1.46 14.68 3.85
N ILE A 437 -0.53 13.79 4.19
CA ILE A 437 -0.68 12.78 5.24
C ILE A 437 0.60 12.72 6.09
N PRO A 438 0.54 12.61 7.43
CA PRO A 438 1.74 12.40 8.23
C PRO A 438 2.34 11.02 7.96
N SER A 439 3.67 10.92 7.97
CA SER A 439 4.38 9.65 7.73
C SER A 439 4.05 8.60 8.77
N ARG A 440 3.68 9.01 9.99
CA ARG A 440 3.16 8.17 11.06
C ARG A 440 1.89 8.75 11.65
N ASP A 441 0.98 7.86 12.06
CA ASP A 441 -0.30 8.20 12.65
C ASP A 441 -0.11 8.89 14.02
N PRO A 442 -0.50 10.18 14.17
CA PRO A 442 -0.48 10.87 15.44
C PRO A 442 -1.61 10.41 16.40
N GLY A 443 -2.43 9.44 15.97
CA GLY A 443 -3.59 8.89 16.68
C GLY A 443 -4.87 9.60 16.27
N GLY A 444 -5.99 8.88 16.13
CA GLY A 444 -7.25 9.46 15.69
C GLY A 444 -8.43 8.49 15.73
N LEU A 445 -9.62 8.99 15.39
CA LEU A 445 -10.86 8.22 15.26
C LEU A 445 -10.98 7.52 13.90
N SER A 446 -10.34 8.06 12.86
CA SER A 446 -10.32 7.50 11.51
C SER A 446 -8.93 7.63 10.89
N ASP A 447 -8.66 6.81 9.87
CA ASP A 447 -7.42 6.89 9.09
C ASP A 447 -7.32 8.20 8.29
N THR A 448 -8.45 8.83 7.96
CA THR A 448 -8.56 10.10 7.23
C THR A 448 -8.41 11.37 8.08
N GLU A 449 -8.48 11.27 9.42
CA GLU A 449 -8.64 12.45 10.30
C GLU A 449 -7.49 13.46 10.18
N HIS A 450 -6.29 12.97 9.86
CA HIS A 450 -5.08 13.78 9.76
C HIS A 450 -4.68 14.12 8.33
N TRP A 451 -5.55 13.82 7.36
CA TRP A 451 -5.34 14.19 5.96
C TRP A 451 -5.97 15.55 5.70
N HIS A 452 -5.34 16.31 4.80
CA HIS A 452 -5.92 17.56 4.33
C HIS A 452 -5.43 17.87 2.92
N GLU A 453 -6.14 18.78 2.25
CA GLU A 453 -5.73 19.32 0.97
C GLU A 453 -4.52 20.25 1.11
N ALA A 454 -3.68 20.30 0.08
CA ALA A 454 -2.42 21.05 0.03
C ALA A 454 -2.44 22.22 -0.97
N GLY A 455 -3.63 22.65 -1.40
CA GLY A 455 -3.83 23.62 -2.49
C GLY A 455 -3.84 22.96 -3.87
N GLY A 456 -3.81 23.74 -4.95
CA GLY A 456 -3.74 23.23 -6.32
C GLY A 456 -4.97 22.43 -6.73
N SER A 457 -4.78 21.43 -7.58
CA SER A 457 -5.82 20.50 -8.04
C SER A 457 -5.31 19.06 -8.22
N GLU A 458 -6.02 18.22 -8.96
CA GLU A 458 -5.78 16.79 -9.16
C GLU A 458 -4.38 16.41 -9.66
N CYS A 459 -3.73 17.29 -10.40
CA CYS A 459 -2.47 17.01 -11.06
C CYS A 459 -1.29 17.74 -10.44
N ALA A 460 -1.49 18.30 -9.24
CA ALA A 460 -0.50 19.16 -8.60
C ALA A 460 0.83 18.45 -8.34
N ASP A 461 1.90 19.18 -8.62
CA ASP A 461 3.14 19.09 -7.86
C ASP A 461 3.05 20.06 -6.66
N VAL A 462 3.69 19.72 -5.54
CA VAL A 462 3.53 20.45 -4.27
C VAL A 462 4.90 20.87 -3.73
N ALA A 463 5.05 22.15 -3.39
CA ALA A 463 6.21 22.68 -2.71
C ALA A 463 5.82 23.20 -1.31
N VAL A 464 6.61 22.82 -0.31
CA VAL A 464 6.41 23.23 1.09
C VAL A 464 7.45 24.29 1.44
N SER A 465 7.05 25.39 2.07
CA SER A 465 8.02 26.37 2.56
C SER A 465 8.90 25.75 3.65
N PRO A 466 10.25 25.82 3.53
CA PRO A 466 11.16 25.27 4.53
C PRO A 466 11.19 26.08 5.84
N SER A 467 10.67 27.32 5.84
CA SER A 467 10.63 28.19 7.02
C SER A 467 9.28 28.20 7.73
N ASP A 468 8.20 27.83 7.05
CA ASP A 468 6.85 27.73 7.62
C ASP A 468 6.04 26.64 6.89
N PRO A 469 5.90 25.43 7.47
CA PRO A 469 5.19 24.32 6.83
C PRO A 469 3.67 24.55 6.65
N ASN A 470 3.13 25.68 7.14
CA ASN A 470 1.77 26.08 6.81
C ASN A 470 1.65 26.74 5.43
N ILE A 471 2.77 27.20 4.85
CA ILE A 471 2.80 27.82 3.53
C ILE A 471 3.13 26.77 2.48
N LEU A 472 2.16 26.52 1.62
CA LEU A 472 2.24 25.54 0.55
C LEU A 472 2.02 26.21 -0.80
N TRP A 473 2.79 25.78 -1.80
CA TRP A 473 2.48 26.04 -3.20
C TRP A 473 2.10 24.74 -3.89
N ALA A 474 1.02 24.76 -4.65
CA ALA A 474 0.58 23.58 -5.36
C ALA A 474 0.06 23.97 -6.74
N THR A 475 0.52 23.23 -7.75
CA THR A 475 0.14 23.46 -9.16
C THR A 475 -1.20 22.81 -9.50
N ALA A 476 -1.69 23.11 -10.68
CA ALA A 476 -2.93 22.58 -11.25
C ALA A 476 -2.82 22.60 -12.78
N TYR A 477 -3.78 21.99 -13.46
CA TYR A 477 -3.86 22.00 -14.91
C TYR A 477 -4.00 23.44 -15.43
N SER A 478 -3.80 23.65 -16.73
CA SER A 478 -3.71 25.00 -17.33
C SER A 478 -2.61 25.90 -16.75
N GLY A 479 -1.63 25.31 -16.08
CA GLY A 479 -0.54 26.04 -15.46
C GLY A 479 -0.98 26.89 -14.26
N GLU A 480 -2.08 26.53 -13.62
CA GLU A 480 -2.49 27.18 -12.38
C GLU A 480 -1.52 26.84 -11.24
N ILE A 481 -1.37 27.77 -10.30
CA ILE A 481 -0.61 27.57 -9.08
C ILE A 481 -1.23 28.39 -7.97
N THR A 482 -1.46 27.74 -6.84
CA THR A 482 -1.97 28.39 -5.64
C THR A 482 -0.90 28.51 -4.57
N ILE A 483 -1.04 29.52 -3.72
CA ILE A 483 -0.42 29.55 -2.40
C ILE A 483 -1.51 29.34 -1.34
N MET A 484 -1.29 28.41 -0.43
CA MET A 484 -2.14 28.12 0.72
C MET A 484 -1.42 28.48 2.01
N ASN A 485 -2.13 29.11 2.95
CA ASN A 485 -1.73 29.20 4.35
C ASN A 485 -2.69 28.33 5.19
N ARG A 486 -2.20 27.17 5.62
CA ARG A 486 -3.00 26.19 6.36
C ARG A 486 -3.48 26.67 7.72
N ALA A 487 -2.68 27.48 8.42
CA ALA A 487 -3.05 27.99 9.74
C ALA A 487 -4.26 28.93 9.69
N THR A 488 -4.46 29.62 8.57
CA THR A 488 -5.57 30.58 8.36
C THR A 488 -6.66 30.07 7.43
N GLY A 489 -6.40 28.99 6.67
CA GLY A 489 -7.28 28.48 5.62
C GLY A 489 -7.29 29.33 4.34
N SER A 490 -6.42 30.34 4.22
CA SER A 490 -6.35 31.22 3.06
C SER A 490 -5.74 30.49 1.85
N VAL A 491 -6.38 30.62 0.69
CA VAL A 491 -5.88 30.10 -0.60
C VAL A 491 -5.95 31.22 -1.64
N ARG A 492 -4.89 31.39 -2.41
CA ARG A 492 -4.81 32.41 -3.47
C ARG A 492 -4.16 31.86 -4.71
N GLN A 493 -4.77 32.09 -5.87
CA GLN A 493 -4.16 31.84 -7.17
C GLN A 493 -3.05 32.85 -7.45
N VAL A 494 -1.89 32.35 -7.85
CA VAL A 494 -0.66 33.10 -8.12
C VAL A 494 -0.06 32.72 -9.47
N THR A 495 -0.89 32.28 -10.40
CA THR A 495 -0.51 31.89 -11.78
C THR A 495 0.26 32.98 -12.51
N ALA A 496 1.45 32.65 -13.03
CA ALA A 496 2.31 33.59 -13.74
C ALA A 496 1.64 34.22 -14.97
N TYR A 497 0.76 33.48 -15.65
CA TYR A 497 -0.05 33.97 -16.75
C TYR A 497 -1.35 33.15 -16.91
N PRO A 498 -2.48 33.66 -16.39
CA PRO A 498 -3.77 32.98 -16.51
C PRO A 498 -4.21 32.89 -17.97
N HIS A 499 -4.50 31.67 -18.43
CA HIS A 499 -5.02 31.38 -19.77
C HIS A 499 -5.71 30.01 -19.75
N TYR A 500 -6.58 29.75 -20.73
CA TYR A 500 -7.13 28.41 -20.93
C TYR A 500 -6.18 27.61 -21.81
N THR A 501 -5.67 26.49 -21.29
CA THR A 501 -4.93 25.52 -22.11
C THR A 501 -5.89 24.65 -22.90
N GLU A 502 -7.06 24.36 -22.32
CA GLU A 502 -8.03 23.46 -22.91
C GLU A 502 -8.60 24.04 -24.20
N GLY A 503 -8.68 23.21 -25.24
CA GLY A 503 -9.19 23.64 -26.54
C GLY A 503 -8.38 24.75 -27.22
N THR A 504 -7.14 24.99 -26.80
CA THR A 504 -6.23 25.98 -27.41
C THR A 504 -5.05 25.27 -28.08
N GLU A 505 -4.64 25.72 -29.28
CA GLU A 505 -3.43 25.18 -29.91
C GLU A 505 -2.20 25.52 -29.08
N MET A 506 -1.30 24.55 -28.90
CA MET A 506 -0.13 24.74 -28.04
C MET A 506 0.83 25.83 -28.54
N ARG A 507 0.81 26.11 -29.85
CA ARG A 507 1.58 27.21 -30.48
C ARG A 507 1.11 28.60 -30.08
N ASP A 508 -0.17 28.73 -29.70
CA ASP A 508 -0.78 30.00 -29.30
C ASP A 508 -0.64 30.27 -27.79
N LEU A 509 -0.22 29.25 -27.02
CA LEU A 509 0.09 29.39 -25.61
C LEU A 509 1.38 30.22 -25.43
N LYS A 510 1.25 31.36 -24.74
CA LYS A 510 2.40 32.20 -24.37
C LYS A 510 3.42 31.41 -23.55
N TYR A 511 2.93 30.65 -22.57
CA TYR A 511 3.70 29.73 -21.73
C TYR A 511 3.03 28.36 -21.81
N ARG A 512 3.79 27.34 -22.18
CA ARG A 512 3.29 25.96 -22.22
C ARG A 512 3.54 25.29 -20.87
N PHE A 513 2.50 25.07 -20.09
CA PHE A 513 2.57 24.36 -18.83
C PHE A 513 2.07 22.93 -19.03
N GLN A 514 2.80 21.96 -18.48
CA GLN A 514 2.38 20.58 -18.51
C GLN A 514 1.29 20.34 -17.46
N TRP A 515 0.46 19.31 -17.66
CA TRP A 515 -0.51 18.82 -16.68
C TRP A 515 0.03 18.70 -15.25
N ASN A 516 1.23 18.12 -15.08
CA ASN A 516 1.96 18.05 -13.82
C ASN A 516 3.17 19.01 -13.86
N ALA A 517 2.90 20.30 -14.11
CA ALA A 517 3.93 21.34 -14.14
C ALA A 517 4.69 21.40 -12.80
N PRO A 518 6.03 21.41 -12.81
CA PRO A 518 6.79 21.27 -11.58
C PRO A 518 6.89 22.60 -10.82
N VAL A 519 6.86 22.50 -9.50
CA VAL A 519 7.06 23.62 -8.56
C VAL A 519 8.08 23.23 -7.50
N LEU A 520 8.99 24.14 -7.17
CA LEU A 520 10.05 23.89 -6.21
C LEU A 520 10.21 25.10 -5.29
N ALA A 521 10.16 24.88 -3.98
CA ALA A 521 10.58 25.87 -2.99
C ALA A 521 12.06 25.68 -2.68
N SER A 522 12.86 26.75 -2.73
CA SER A 522 14.27 26.67 -2.40
C SER A 522 14.47 26.32 -0.93
N LYS A 523 15.24 25.26 -0.65
CA LYS A 523 15.64 24.90 0.72
C LYS A 523 16.73 25.81 1.27
N LEU A 524 17.40 26.56 0.40
CA LEU A 524 18.57 27.39 0.73
C LEU A 524 18.25 28.90 0.76
N GLN A 525 17.15 29.31 0.13
CA GLN A 525 16.70 30.70 0.07
C GLN A 525 15.23 30.82 0.47
N ALA A 526 14.98 31.34 1.67
CA ALA A 526 13.63 31.55 2.16
C ALA A 526 12.80 32.42 1.19
N ASN A 527 11.52 32.05 1.01
CA ASN A 527 10.55 32.70 0.11
C ASN A 527 10.87 32.64 -1.39
N THR A 528 11.94 31.95 -1.81
CA THR A 528 12.21 31.70 -3.23
C THR A 528 11.46 30.47 -3.69
N ILE A 529 10.63 30.64 -4.73
CA ILE A 529 9.92 29.54 -5.40
C ILE A 529 10.20 29.58 -6.89
N TYR A 530 10.31 28.39 -7.47
CA TYR A 530 10.45 28.16 -8.90
C TYR A 530 9.22 27.44 -9.43
N TYR A 531 8.79 27.83 -10.62
CA TYR A 531 7.64 27.27 -11.31
C TYR A 531 7.96 27.16 -12.80
N CYS A 532 7.60 26.07 -13.47
CA CYS A 532 8.05 25.84 -14.85
C CYS A 532 6.94 25.70 -15.89
N SER A 533 7.05 26.49 -16.96
CA SER A 533 6.42 26.25 -18.26
C SER A 533 7.45 25.62 -19.21
N ASN A 534 7.50 26.00 -20.48
CA ASN A 534 8.71 25.95 -21.30
C ASN A 534 9.87 26.86 -20.80
N TYR A 535 9.62 27.72 -19.80
CA TYR A 535 10.58 28.59 -19.11
C TYR A 535 10.63 28.29 -17.62
N VAL A 536 11.70 28.71 -16.93
CA VAL A 536 11.76 28.77 -15.47
C VAL A 536 11.32 30.15 -15.00
N HIS A 537 10.27 30.17 -14.18
CA HIS A 537 9.74 31.35 -13.50
C HIS A 537 10.20 31.32 -12.04
N ARG A 538 10.71 32.44 -11.54
CA ARG A 538 11.11 32.62 -10.13
C ARG A 538 10.26 33.68 -9.47
N SER A 539 9.80 33.42 -8.26
CA SER A 539 9.24 34.44 -7.37
C SER A 539 10.00 34.46 -6.05
N THR A 540 10.14 35.65 -5.45
CA THR A 540 10.69 35.88 -4.11
C THR A 540 9.68 36.57 -3.18
N ASP A 541 8.43 36.68 -3.63
CA ASP A 541 7.33 37.40 -2.98
C ASP A 541 6.05 36.54 -2.94
N ASN A 542 6.25 35.23 -2.73
CA ASN A 542 5.17 34.25 -2.55
C ASN A 542 4.22 34.15 -3.76
N GLY A 543 4.77 34.27 -4.96
CA GLY A 543 4.05 34.18 -6.24
C GLY A 543 3.33 35.47 -6.65
N GLN A 544 3.53 36.58 -5.92
CA GLN A 544 2.90 37.85 -6.29
C GLN A 544 3.44 38.39 -7.62
N THR A 545 4.74 38.21 -7.88
CA THR A 545 5.37 38.51 -9.16
C THR A 545 6.28 37.36 -9.58
N TRP A 546 6.39 37.16 -10.90
CA TRP A 546 7.20 36.10 -11.50
C TRP A 546 8.20 36.69 -12.49
N GLN A 547 9.47 36.35 -12.31
CA GLN A 547 10.56 36.66 -13.22
C GLN A 547 10.90 35.42 -14.04
N ILE A 548 10.90 35.54 -15.37
CA ILE A 548 11.50 34.53 -16.23
C ILE A 548 13.02 34.62 -16.10
N ILE A 549 13.64 33.53 -15.67
CA ILE A 549 15.10 33.45 -15.46
C ILE A 549 15.77 32.48 -16.42
N SER A 550 15.10 32.06 -17.50
CA SER A 550 15.66 31.15 -18.51
C SER A 550 15.23 31.52 -19.93
N PRO A 551 15.94 31.06 -20.97
CA PRO A 551 15.36 30.94 -22.31
C PRO A 551 14.32 29.81 -22.36
N ASP A 552 13.72 29.57 -23.54
CA ASP A 552 12.88 28.37 -23.75
C ASP A 552 13.82 27.16 -23.68
N LEU A 553 13.61 26.28 -22.70
CA LEU A 553 14.50 25.16 -22.40
C LEU A 553 14.13 23.88 -23.16
N THR A 554 13.30 23.98 -24.20
CA THR A 554 12.70 22.85 -24.91
C THR A 554 13.16 22.80 -26.36
N ARG A 555 12.82 21.73 -27.09
CA ARG A 555 13.06 21.63 -28.54
C ARG A 555 12.08 22.47 -29.35
N LYS A 556 10.89 22.74 -28.82
CA LYS A 556 9.80 23.48 -29.49
C LYS A 556 9.54 22.93 -30.90
N MET A 557 9.18 21.65 -30.99
CA MET A 557 8.96 20.99 -32.27
C MET A 557 7.61 21.37 -32.86
N ASP A 558 7.59 22.32 -33.82
CA ASP A 558 6.36 22.94 -34.35
C ASP A 558 5.27 21.95 -34.80
N GLN A 559 5.69 20.80 -35.35
CA GLN A 559 4.81 19.72 -35.81
C GLN A 559 3.95 19.10 -34.69
N TYR A 560 4.31 19.28 -33.42
CA TYR A 560 3.57 18.77 -32.26
C TYR A 560 2.76 19.85 -31.54
N LEU A 561 2.86 21.11 -31.96
CA LEU A 561 2.24 22.25 -31.26
C LEU A 561 0.84 22.63 -31.79
N GLY A 562 0.22 21.79 -32.62
CA GLY A 562 -1.16 21.99 -33.08
C GLY A 562 -2.18 21.56 -32.03
N MET A 563 -3.47 21.58 -32.40
CA MET A 563 -4.53 21.02 -31.56
C MET A 563 -4.36 19.49 -31.43
N PRO A 564 -4.22 18.93 -30.22
CA PRO A 564 -4.13 17.49 -30.02
C PRO A 564 -5.43 16.76 -30.38
N GLY A 565 -5.30 15.47 -30.69
CA GLY A 565 -6.39 14.63 -31.20
C GLY A 565 -6.38 14.51 -32.73
N GLY A 566 -7.54 14.19 -33.29
CA GLY A 566 -7.71 13.95 -34.71
C GLY A 566 -9.08 14.42 -35.23
N PRO A 567 -9.39 14.14 -36.50
CA PRO A 567 -10.63 14.61 -37.13
C PRO A 567 -11.92 14.02 -36.54
N ILE A 568 -11.83 13.02 -35.66
CA ILE A 568 -12.99 12.50 -34.93
C ILE A 568 -13.32 13.43 -33.76
N GLN A 569 -12.38 13.58 -32.84
CA GLN A 569 -12.47 14.47 -31.69
C GLN A 569 -11.07 14.97 -31.33
N HIS A 570 -11.04 16.19 -30.76
CA HIS A 570 -9.86 16.74 -30.12
C HIS A 570 -9.72 16.22 -28.69
N ASP A 571 -8.48 16.05 -28.25
CA ASP A 571 -8.15 15.73 -26.85
C ASP A 571 -7.20 16.79 -26.30
N ALA A 572 -7.71 18.00 -26.18
CA ALA A 572 -6.98 19.17 -25.71
C ALA A 572 -7.34 19.44 -24.26
N THR A 573 -7.02 18.49 -23.38
CA THR A 573 -7.31 18.61 -21.93
C THR A 573 -6.19 19.30 -21.17
N GLY A 574 -4.97 19.34 -21.73
CA GLY A 574 -3.77 19.86 -21.07
C GLY A 574 -2.72 18.78 -20.80
N VAL A 575 -3.11 17.50 -20.75
CA VAL A 575 -2.18 16.36 -20.64
C VAL A 575 -1.24 16.30 -21.84
N GLU A 576 -1.74 16.68 -23.01
CA GLU A 576 -1.06 16.64 -24.29
C GLU A 576 -0.16 17.85 -24.55
N VAL A 577 -0.13 18.86 -23.66
CA VAL A 577 0.81 19.99 -23.82
C VAL A 577 2.23 19.45 -23.76
N TYR A 578 2.95 19.64 -24.85
CA TYR A 578 4.28 19.09 -25.08
C TYR A 578 5.31 20.19 -25.35
N SER A 579 6.60 19.85 -25.27
CA SER A 579 7.71 20.80 -25.29
C SER A 579 7.59 21.80 -24.13
N THR A 580 7.63 21.26 -22.91
CA THR A 580 7.65 21.98 -21.62
C THR A 580 8.88 21.56 -20.80
N ALA A 581 9.31 22.41 -19.85
CA ALA A 581 10.12 21.90 -18.74
C ALA A 581 9.22 21.04 -17.84
N PHE A 582 9.70 19.85 -17.49
CA PHE A 582 8.92 18.79 -16.86
C PHE A 582 9.40 18.47 -15.45
N VAL A 583 10.66 18.76 -15.15
CA VAL A 583 11.25 18.58 -13.82
C VAL A 583 12.29 19.68 -13.57
N ILE A 584 12.33 20.18 -12.34
CA ILE A 584 13.33 21.14 -11.86
C ILE A 584 13.82 20.70 -10.48
N GLU A 585 15.12 20.78 -10.27
CA GLU A 585 15.76 20.50 -8.98
C GLU A 585 16.79 21.59 -8.64
N GLU A 586 16.92 21.94 -7.36
CA GLU A 586 17.96 22.82 -6.83
C GLU A 586 19.05 22.01 -6.15
N ALA A 587 20.32 22.33 -6.42
CA ALA A 587 21.44 21.63 -5.82
C ALA A 587 21.41 21.76 -4.28
N PRO A 588 21.53 20.65 -3.52
CA PRO A 588 21.34 20.67 -2.07
C PRO A 588 22.39 21.50 -1.32
N GLN A 589 23.54 21.80 -1.92
CA GLN A 589 24.61 22.59 -1.30
C GLN A 589 24.82 23.97 -1.94
N THR A 590 24.08 24.36 -2.99
CA THR A 590 24.36 25.61 -3.72
C THR A 590 23.07 26.28 -4.21
N ALA A 591 22.71 27.38 -3.54
CA ALA A 591 21.53 28.16 -3.87
C ALA A 591 21.58 28.70 -5.31
N GLY A 592 20.47 28.55 -6.05
CA GLY A 592 20.36 29.01 -7.43
C GLY A 592 21.15 28.21 -8.47
N GLU A 593 21.77 27.08 -8.09
CA GLU A 593 22.19 26.05 -9.04
C GLU A 593 20.98 25.16 -9.35
N LEU A 594 20.42 25.29 -10.57
CA LEU A 594 19.18 24.62 -10.97
C LEU A 594 19.41 23.71 -12.16
N TRP A 595 18.83 22.51 -12.07
CA TRP A 595 18.84 21.50 -13.12
C TRP A 595 17.41 21.33 -13.64
N VAL A 596 17.24 21.36 -14.96
CA VAL A 596 15.92 21.29 -15.59
C VAL A 596 15.91 20.25 -16.70
N GLY A 597 14.90 19.38 -16.69
CA GLY A 597 14.64 18.39 -17.73
C GLY A 597 13.34 18.71 -18.47
N SER A 598 13.30 18.54 -19.79
CA SER A 598 12.09 18.72 -20.60
C SER A 598 11.41 17.39 -20.94
N ASP A 599 10.12 17.48 -21.30
CA ASP A 599 9.35 16.33 -21.78
C ASP A 599 9.71 15.91 -23.21
N ASP A 600 10.47 16.76 -23.92
CA ASP A 600 11.06 16.53 -25.25
C ASP A 600 12.58 16.28 -25.25
N GLY A 601 13.14 15.94 -24.08
CA GLY A 601 14.42 15.25 -23.98
C GLY A 601 15.65 16.15 -23.89
N ARG A 602 15.50 17.39 -23.43
CA ARG A 602 16.62 18.28 -23.12
C ARG A 602 16.91 18.34 -21.63
N ILE A 603 18.19 18.51 -21.29
CA ILE A 603 18.67 18.74 -19.92
C ILE A 603 19.47 20.04 -19.92
N HIS A 604 19.12 20.96 -19.02
CA HIS A 604 19.79 22.24 -18.84
C HIS A 604 20.24 22.46 -17.40
N LEU A 605 21.28 23.27 -17.25
CA LEU A 605 21.89 23.63 -15.98
C LEU A 605 22.16 25.14 -15.94
N THR A 606 21.79 25.79 -14.84
CA THR A 606 22.32 27.10 -14.43
C THR A 606 23.06 26.94 -13.12
N ARG A 607 24.15 27.69 -12.94
CA ARG A 607 24.94 27.70 -11.69
C ARG A 607 25.04 29.08 -11.04
N ASP A 608 24.33 30.06 -11.60
CA ASP A 608 24.43 31.47 -11.23
C ASP A 608 23.05 32.12 -11.03
N GLY A 609 22.05 31.33 -10.64
CA GLY A 609 20.70 31.83 -10.36
C GLY A 609 19.87 32.20 -11.60
N GLY A 610 20.24 31.65 -12.77
CA GLY A 610 19.53 31.79 -14.04
C GLY A 610 20.10 32.86 -14.97
N ASN A 611 21.27 33.43 -14.66
CA ASN A 611 21.90 34.41 -15.55
C ASN A 611 22.48 33.74 -16.79
N THR A 612 23.03 32.53 -16.65
CA THR A 612 23.51 31.71 -17.78
C THR A 612 23.00 30.28 -17.69
N TRP A 613 22.65 29.72 -18.86
CA TRP A 613 22.14 28.35 -18.98
C TRP A 613 23.00 27.54 -19.96
N ALA A 614 23.40 26.34 -19.55
CA ALA A 614 24.10 25.37 -20.37
C ALA A 614 23.16 24.20 -20.72
N GLU A 615 23.06 23.87 -22.01
CA GLU A 615 22.44 22.61 -22.45
C GLU A 615 23.46 21.48 -22.30
N ILE A 616 23.16 20.50 -21.44
CA ILE A 616 24.07 19.40 -21.07
C ILE A 616 23.57 18.02 -21.52
N THR A 617 22.54 17.98 -22.36
CA THR A 617 21.91 16.75 -22.87
C THR A 617 22.94 15.77 -23.48
N PRO A 618 23.00 14.49 -23.07
CA PRO A 618 23.93 13.53 -23.63
C PRO A 618 23.56 13.14 -25.08
N LYS A 619 24.51 13.26 -26.00
CA LYS A 619 24.30 12.89 -27.41
C LYS A 619 24.33 11.37 -27.60
N GLY A 620 23.25 10.80 -28.14
CA GLY A 620 23.19 9.39 -28.56
C GLY A 620 23.02 8.36 -27.45
N LEU A 621 22.93 8.77 -26.17
CA LEU A 621 22.68 7.86 -25.04
C LEU A 621 21.18 7.65 -24.75
N ILE A 622 20.36 8.67 -25.01
CA ILE A 622 18.91 8.64 -24.80
C ILE A 622 18.16 8.94 -26.10
N PRO A 623 16.90 8.49 -26.24
CA PRO A 623 16.07 8.84 -27.39
C PRO A 623 15.87 10.36 -27.52
N PHE A 624 15.73 10.84 -28.76
CA PHE A 624 15.68 12.28 -29.05
C PHE A 624 14.46 13.00 -28.44
N GLU A 625 13.31 12.31 -28.40
CA GLU A 625 12.00 12.81 -27.93
C GLU A 625 11.56 12.09 -26.65
N CYS A 626 12.51 11.72 -25.79
CA CYS A 626 12.20 11.13 -24.48
C CYS A 626 11.74 12.19 -23.48
N THR A 627 11.04 11.77 -22.44
CA THR A 627 10.71 12.64 -21.29
C THR A 627 11.75 12.44 -20.19
N ILE A 628 12.35 13.53 -19.72
CA ILE A 628 13.14 13.53 -18.48
C ILE A 628 12.15 13.60 -17.30
N ASN A 629 11.91 12.47 -16.64
CA ASN A 629 10.82 12.35 -15.66
C ASN A 629 11.24 12.81 -14.25
N LYS A 630 12.44 12.43 -13.82
CA LYS A 630 13.01 12.77 -12.50
C LYS A 630 14.49 13.11 -12.63
N ILE A 631 14.94 14.07 -11.84
CA ILE A 631 16.35 14.38 -11.60
C ILE A 631 16.59 14.13 -10.12
N GLU A 632 17.67 13.43 -9.79
CA GLU A 632 18.12 13.21 -8.41
C GLU A 632 19.50 13.85 -8.27
N LEU A 633 19.58 14.95 -7.51
CA LEU A 633 20.83 15.66 -7.27
C LEU A 633 21.53 15.13 -6.02
N SER A 634 22.79 14.70 -6.18
CA SER A 634 23.52 14.02 -5.12
C SER A 634 23.85 14.93 -3.95
N VAL A 635 23.45 14.54 -2.74
CA VAL A 635 23.93 15.16 -1.49
C VAL A 635 25.41 14.86 -1.22
N HIS A 636 25.99 13.86 -1.90
CA HIS A 636 27.34 13.34 -1.64
C HIS A 636 28.44 14.02 -2.47
N ALA A 637 28.11 14.67 -3.58
CA ALA A 637 29.10 15.36 -4.41
C ALA A 637 28.47 16.41 -5.34
N PRO A 638 29.00 17.65 -5.39
CA PRO A 638 28.58 18.64 -6.37
C PRO A 638 28.77 18.15 -7.81
N GLY A 639 27.83 18.47 -8.71
CA GLY A 639 27.89 18.10 -10.14
C GLY A 639 27.55 16.63 -10.43
N ARG A 640 27.26 15.84 -9.40
CA ARG A 640 26.75 14.49 -9.53
C ARG A 640 25.23 14.47 -9.51
N ALA A 641 24.65 13.83 -10.51
CA ALA A 641 23.21 13.74 -10.68
C ALA A 641 22.81 12.44 -11.39
N PHE A 642 21.60 11.98 -11.11
CA PHE A 642 20.96 10.86 -11.79
C PHE A 642 19.65 11.30 -12.44
N PHE A 643 19.25 10.58 -13.48
CA PHE A 643 18.07 10.92 -14.27
C PHE A 643 17.28 9.66 -14.58
N ALA A 644 15.98 9.68 -14.29
CA ALA A 644 15.05 8.70 -14.82
C ALA A 644 14.44 9.25 -16.12
N VAL A 645 14.64 8.51 -17.22
CA VAL A 645 14.21 8.91 -18.55
C VAL A 645 13.20 7.88 -19.08
N GLN A 646 12.16 8.34 -19.76
CA GLN A 646 11.12 7.47 -20.29
C GLN A 646 10.81 7.77 -21.76
N ASN A 647 10.53 6.72 -22.54
CA ASN A 647 10.18 6.82 -23.97
C ASN A 647 9.03 5.87 -24.38
N TYR A 648 8.30 5.32 -23.40
CA TYR A 648 7.28 4.28 -23.63
C TYR A 648 6.14 4.74 -24.56
N ARG A 649 5.79 6.03 -24.54
CA ARG A 649 4.76 6.64 -25.41
C ARG A 649 5.18 6.67 -26.89
N ASN A 650 6.46 6.42 -27.18
CA ASN A 650 6.99 6.21 -28.53
C ASN A 650 7.23 4.72 -28.83
N ASN A 651 6.57 3.82 -28.10
CA ASN A 651 6.69 2.37 -28.20
C ASN A 651 8.08 1.83 -27.83
N ASP A 652 8.78 2.52 -26.92
CA ASP A 652 10.10 2.14 -26.41
C ASP A 652 10.07 1.99 -24.89
N PHE A 653 9.95 0.73 -24.43
CA PHE A 653 9.77 0.37 -23.02
C PHE A 653 11.08 0.13 -22.27
N LYS A 654 12.23 0.47 -22.87
CA LYS A 654 13.54 0.24 -22.24
C LYS A 654 13.69 1.09 -20.96
N PRO A 655 14.35 0.55 -19.93
CA PRO A 655 14.75 1.33 -18.77
C PRO A 655 15.92 2.27 -19.13
N TYR A 656 15.84 3.53 -18.70
CA TYR A 656 16.90 4.52 -18.88
C TYR A 656 17.18 5.27 -17.58
N ILE A 657 18.24 4.85 -16.90
CA ILE A 657 18.86 5.63 -15.82
C ILE A 657 20.19 6.18 -16.32
N LEU A 658 20.34 7.50 -16.27
CA LEU A 658 21.61 8.17 -16.56
C LEU A 658 22.29 8.65 -15.28
N ARG A 659 23.61 8.80 -15.37
CA ARG A 659 24.43 9.44 -14.35
C ARG A 659 25.47 10.37 -14.97
N THR A 660 25.68 11.51 -14.33
CA THR A 660 26.87 12.37 -14.49
C THR A 660 27.54 12.54 -13.12
N ASN A 661 28.85 12.78 -13.11
CA ASN A 661 29.62 13.16 -11.91
C ASN A 661 30.29 14.55 -12.05
N ASP A 662 30.09 15.24 -13.16
CA ASP A 662 30.89 16.41 -13.54
C ASP A 662 30.09 17.49 -14.27
N TYR A 663 28.85 17.72 -13.84
CA TYR A 663 27.96 18.74 -14.43
C TYR A 663 27.58 18.46 -15.89
N GLY A 664 27.44 17.18 -16.25
CA GLY A 664 27.01 16.74 -17.57
C GLY A 664 28.09 16.82 -18.66
N ARG A 665 29.37 16.88 -18.28
CA ARG A 665 30.48 16.79 -19.24
C ARG A 665 30.69 15.35 -19.68
N THR A 666 30.52 14.40 -18.76
CA THR A 666 30.54 12.96 -19.03
C THR A 666 29.28 12.29 -18.50
N TRP A 667 28.85 11.26 -19.23
CA TRP A 667 27.59 10.57 -18.96
C TRP A 667 27.78 9.06 -19.01
N GLN A 668 27.04 8.37 -18.15
CA GLN A 668 26.94 6.92 -18.16
C GLN A 668 25.47 6.50 -18.12
N LEU A 669 25.13 5.54 -18.98
CA LEU A 669 23.87 4.81 -18.89
C LEU A 669 24.06 3.65 -17.89
N LEU A 670 23.22 3.61 -16.85
CA LEU A 670 23.28 2.63 -15.76
C LEU A 670 22.33 1.43 -15.99
N THR A 671 21.62 1.41 -17.12
CA THR A 671 20.67 0.36 -17.46
C THR A 671 20.88 -0.12 -18.89
N ASP A 672 20.91 -1.44 -19.08
CA ASP A 672 21.03 -2.07 -20.41
C ASP A 672 19.91 -3.08 -20.69
N GLY A 673 18.96 -3.21 -19.76
CA GLY A 673 17.86 -4.19 -19.81
C GLY A 673 18.26 -5.61 -19.41
N LYS A 674 19.51 -5.81 -18.97
CA LYS A 674 20.12 -7.12 -18.65
C LYS A 674 20.84 -7.12 -17.30
N ASN A 675 21.25 -5.97 -16.80
CA ASN A 675 21.94 -5.79 -15.52
C ASN A 675 21.00 -5.75 -14.30
N GLY A 676 19.83 -6.39 -14.40
CA GLY A 676 18.89 -6.59 -13.29
C GLY A 676 17.52 -5.93 -13.46
N ILE A 677 17.44 -4.79 -14.15
CA ILE A 677 16.15 -4.19 -14.55
C ILE A 677 15.77 -4.72 -15.93
N PRO A 678 14.64 -5.42 -16.09
CA PRO A 678 14.23 -5.98 -17.38
C PRO A 678 13.94 -4.89 -18.43
N SER A 679 14.19 -5.20 -19.70
CA SER A 679 14.01 -4.26 -20.82
C SER A 679 12.57 -3.76 -21.06
N GLY A 680 11.57 -4.35 -20.39
CA GLY A 680 10.17 -3.91 -20.45
C GLY A 680 9.71 -3.13 -19.22
N HIS A 681 10.59 -2.93 -18.23
CA HIS A 681 10.31 -2.18 -17.01
C HIS A 681 10.88 -0.77 -17.15
N PHE A 682 10.23 0.07 -17.95
CA PHE A 682 10.69 1.45 -18.10
C PHE A 682 10.70 2.18 -16.76
N THR A 683 11.71 3.02 -16.59
CA THR A 683 12.04 3.70 -15.34
C THR A 683 11.22 4.98 -15.19
N ARG A 684 10.73 5.21 -13.97
CA ARG A 684 9.93 6.40 -13.63
C ARG A 684 10.65 7.29 -12.63
N ALA A 685 11.23 6.69 -11.61
CA ALA A 685 11.83 7.42 -10.50
C ALA A 685 13.19 6.85 -10.12
N ILE A 686 14.04 7.70 -9.55
CA ILE A 686 15.31 7.34 -8.96
C ILE A 686 15.57 8.20 -7.71
N ALA A 687 16.15 7.59 -6.68
CA ALA A 687 16.65 8.28 -5.49
C ALA A 687 18.03 7.74 -5.11
N GLU A 688 18.94 8.60 -4.64
CA GLU A 688 20.19 8.19 -3.99
C GLU A 688 19.99 8.23 -2.47
N ASP A 689 20.44 7.20 -1.78
CA ASP A 689 20.35 7.16 -0.32
C ASP A 689 21.11 8.35 0.30
N SER A 690 20.47 9.05 1.24
CA SER A 690 21.03 10.27 1.82
C SER A 690 22.27 10.01 2.69
N ASN A 691 22.45 8.78 3.21
CA ASN A 691 23.52 8.43 4.14
C ASN A 691 24.68 7.66 3.48
N LYS A 692 24.42 6.96 2.37
CA LYS A 692 25.37 6.07 1.70
C LYS A 692 25.41 6.31 0.19
N LYS A 693 26.45 7.02 -0.24
CA LYS A 693 26.79 7.20 -1.66
C LYS A 693 26.81 5.87 -2.41
N GLY A 694 26.14 5.83 -3.58
CA GLY A 694 26.11 4.67 -4.47
C GLY A 694 25.09 3.58 -4.09
N LEU A 695 24.35 3.74 -2.99
CA LEU A 695 23.11 3.00 -2.74
C LEU A 695 21.97 3.74 -3.46
N LEU A 696 21.40 3.11 -4.48
CA LEU A 696 20.42 3.72 -5.38
C LEU A 696 19.12 2.93 -5.39
N PHE A 697 18.00 3.63 -5.47
CA PHE A 697 16.66 3.06 -5.55
C PHE A 697 16.00 3.47 -6.86
N VAL A 698 15.37 2.53 -7.56
CA VAL A 698 14.70 2.80 -8.84
C VAL A 698 13.28 2.23 -8.84
N GLY A 699 12.33 3.13 -9.06
CA GLY A 699 10.93 2.83 -9.29
C GLY A 699 10.64 2.70 -10.78
N THR A 700 9.94 1.64 -11.18
CA THR A 700 9.55 1.38 -12.57
C THR A 700 8.03 1.25 -12.68
N GLU A 701 7.53 1.09 -13.91
CA GLU A 701 6.13 0.75 -14.18
C GLU A 701 5.69 -0.56 -13.49
N TYR A 702 6.58 -1.54 -13.40
CA TYR A 702 6.24 -2.92 -13.02
C TYR A 702 7.14 -3.44 -11.88
N GLY A 703 7.71 -2.57 -11.06
CA GLY A 703 8.41 -2.99 -9.85
C GLY A 703 9.51 -2.06 -9.32
N MET A 704 10.06 -2.47 -8.19
CA MET A 704 11.07 -1.72 -7.42
C MET A 704 12.43 -2.42 -7.43
N TYR A 705 13.50 -1.65 -7.58
CA TYR A 705 14.87 -2.14 -7.67
C TYR A 705 15.84 -1.34 -6.79
N VAL A 706 16.93 -2.00 -6.39
CA VAL A 706 18.03 -1.40 -5.64
C VAL A 706 19.37 -1.76 -6.28
N SER A 707 20.31 -0.83 -6.23
CA SER A 707 21.72 -1.05 -6.56
C SER A 707 22.58 -0.77 -5.34
N PHE A 708 23.52 -1.67 -5.05
CA PHE A 708 24.51 -1.52 -3.97
C PHE A 708 25.90 -1.11 -4.48
N ASP A 709 26.07 -0.94 -5.80
CA ASP A 709 27.35 -0.68 -6.45
C ASP A 709 27.26 0.43 -7.52
N ASP A 710 26.53 1.50 -7.17
CA ASP A 710 26.47 2.74 -7.94
C ASP A 710 25.92 2.56 -9.37
N GLY A 711 24.96 1.65 -9.52
CA GLY A 711 24.17 1.41 -10.71
C GLY A 711 24.76 0.37 -11.66
N THR A 712 25.79 -0.37 -11.25
CA THR A 712 26.41 -1.39 -12.09
C THR A 712 25.49 -2.62 -12.17
N HIS A 713 24.99 -3.09 -11.03
CA HIS A 713 24.01 -4.17 -10.93
C HIS A 713 22.77 -3.72 -10.17
N TRP A 714 21.61 -4.14 -10.67
CA TRP A 714 20.32 -3.92 -10.03
C TRP A 714 19.76 -5.25 -9.55
N GLN A 715 19.07 -5.23 -8.41
CA GLN A 715 18.34 -6.38 -7.89
C GLN A 715 16.95 -5.96 -7.44
N SER A 716 16.00 -6.90 -7.50
CA SER A 716 14.64 -6.61 -7.07
C SER A 716 14.60 -6.24 -5.58
N LEU A 717 13.88 -5.16 -5.28
CA LEU A 717 13.46 -4.76 -3.94
C LEU A 717 11.93 -4.78 -3.86
N GLN A 718 11.26 -5.70 -4.56
CA GLN A 718 9.79 -5.73 -4.62
C GLN A 718 9.15 -6.01 -3.25
N LEU A 719 9.70 -6.96 -2.48
CA LEU A 719 9.21 -7.36 -1.16
C LEU A 719 7.67 -7.53 -1.13
N ASN A 720 6.97 -6.81 -0.25
CA ASN A 720 5.51 -6.77 -0.17
C ASN A 720 4.87 -5.56 -0.87
N LEU A 721 5.64 -4.77 -1.63
CA LEU A 721 5.07 -3.67 -2.42
C LEU A 721 4.20 -4.25 -3.54
N PRO A 722 3.01 -3.70 -3.81
CA PRO A 722 2.19 -4.10 -4.96
C PRO A 722 2.91 -3.86 -6.30
N TYR A 723 2.54 -4.61 -7.33
CA TYR A 723 2.96 -4.32 -8.70
C TYR A 723 2.13 -3.16 -9.27
N THR A 724 2.55 -1.93 -8.97
CA THR A 724 1.91 -0.67 -9.38
C THR A 724 2.97 0.27 -9.96
N PRO A 725 2.62 1.23 -10.83
CA PRO A 725 3.55 2.27 -11.23
C PRO A 725 4.06 3.04 -10.01
N ILE A 726 5.38 3.08 -9.85
CA ILE A 726 6.06 3.87 -8.80
C ILE A 726 6.42 5.20 -9.45
N THR A 727 5.67 6.24 -9.11
CA THR A 727 5.71 7.52 -9.84
C THR A 727 6.83 8.42 -9.39
N ASP A 728 7.18 8.39 -8.11
CA ASP A 728 8.26 9.19 -7.54
C ASP A 728 8.80 8.60 -6.24
N LEU A 729 10.04 8.97 -5.87
CA LEU A 729 10.80 8.46 -4.74
C LEU A 729 11.53 9.59 -4.03
N GLU A 730 11.56 9.56 -2.70
CA GLU A 730 12.34 10.49 -1.87
C GLU A 730 13.03 9.74 -0.72
N SER A 731 14.36 9.84 -0.64
CA SER A 731 15.12 9.35 0.53
C SER A 731 15.08 10.42 1.63
N HIS A 732 14.43 10.13 2.75
CA HIS A 732 14.19 11.14 3.78
C HIS A 732 14.18 10.54 5.20
N GLN A 733 14.95 11.13 6.11
CA GLN A 733 15.03 10.74 7.53
C GLN A 733 15.25 9.22 7.78
N GLY A 734 15.98 8.54 6.90
CA GLY A 734 16.28 7.11 7.01
C GLY A 734 15.16 6.18 6.53
N ASP A 735 14.11 6.75 5.92
CA ASP A 735 13.04 6.05 5.23
C ASP A 735 13.12 6.36 3.72
N LEU A 736 12.58 5.47 2.89
CA LEU A 736 12.35 5.72 1.46
C LEU A 736 10.86 5.94 1.24
N ALA A 737 10.47 7.18 0.98
CA ALA A 737 9.11 7.59 0.70
C ALA A 737 8.78 7.46 -0.78
N MET A 738 7.56 7.01 -1.09
CA MET A 738 7.16 6.69 -2.46
C MET A 738 5.71 7.08 -2.72
N SER A 739 5.46 7.67 -3.88
CA SER A 739 4.12 7.75 -4.47
C SER A 739 3.91 6.62 -5.47
N THR A 740 2.67 6.17 -5.56
CA THR A 740 2.25 5.20 -6.57
C THR A 740 1.03 5.72 -7.32
N GLN A 741 0.90 5.33 -8.58
CA GLN A 741 -0.30 5.60 -9.35
C GLN A 741 -1.29 4.45 -9.17
N GLY A 742 -2.03 4.45 -8.06
CA GLY A 742 -3.10 3.50 -7.81
C GLY A 742 -3.03 2.75 -6.48
N ARG A 743 -2.01 2.96 -5.63
CA ARG A 743 -1.92 2.35 -4.29
C ARG A 743 -1.48 3.34 -3.20
N GLY A 744 -1.68 4.65 -3.42
CA GLY A 744 -1.34 5.69 -2.44
C GLY A 744 0.15 5.79 -2.13
N PHE A 745 0.48 6.23 -0.92
CA PHE A 745 1.85 6.37 -0.43
C PHE A 745 2.36 5.13 0.30
N TRP A 746 3.66 4.88 0.16
CA TRP A 746 4.36 3.79 0.84
C TRP A 746 5.69 4.26 1.40
N LEU A 747 6.12 3.67 2.51
CA LEU A 747 7.48 3.84 3.04
C LEU A 747 8.20 2.49 3.11
N LEU A 748 9.47 2.46 2.70
CA LEU A 748 10.41 1.48 3.26
C LEU A 748 11.06 2.11 4.47
N GLU A 749 10.77 1.60 5.65
CA GLU A 749 11.40 2.03 6.89
C GLU A 749 12.74 1.31 7.08
N ASP A 750 13.62 1.87 7.91
CA ASP A 750 14.88 1.25 8.32
C ASP A 750 15.85 1.01 7.13
N VAL A 751 15.95 1.97 6.21
CA VAL A 751 16.88 1.94 5.06
C VAL A 751 18.34 1.77 5.51
N ASN A 752 18.65 2.16 6.75
CA ASN A 752 19.93 1.91 7.41
C ASN A 752 20.38 0.44 7.40
N VAL A 753 19.46 -0.52 7.27
CA VAL A 753 19.82 -1.93 7.02
C VAL A 753 20.50 -2.11 5.66
N LEU A 754 19.93 -1.53 4.61
CA LEU A 754 20.47 -1.60 3.24
C LEU A 754 21.82 -0.89 3.15
N GLU A 755 22.02 0.14 3.96
CA GLU A 755 23.32 0.80 4.12
C GLU A 755 24.40 -0.14 4.68
N GLN A 756 24.02 -1.19 5.41
CA GLN A 756 24.95 -2.08 6.12
C GLN A 756 25.10 -3.48 5.49
N VAL A 757 24.20 -3.89 4.62
CA VAL A 757 24.13 -5.28 4.15
C VAL A 757 25.33 -5.69 3.30
N GLN A 758 25.88 -6.87 3.59
CA GLN A 758 27.03 -7.48 2.90
C GLN A 758 26.91 -9.01 2.89
N ASN A 759 27.41 -9.66 1.83
CA ASN A 759 27.25 -11.10 1.63
C ASN A 759 27.87 -11.99 2.72
N GLU A 760 28.91 -11.54 3.43
CA GLU A 760 29.47 -12.31 4.55
C GLU A 760 28.46 -12.56 5.68
N GLN A 761 27.48 -11.67 5.84
CA GLN A 761 26.49 -11.75 6.91
C GLN A 761 25.58 -12.97 6.75
N ALA A 762 25.35 -13.40 5.50
CA ALA A 762 24.58 -14.61 5.21
C ALA A 762 25.23 -15.89 5.76
N LYS A 763 26.53 -15.85 6.08
CA LYS A 763 27.31 -16.96 6.66
C LYS A 763 27.58 -16.77 8.16
N ALA A 764 27.18 -15.65 8.74
CA ALA A 764 27.42 -15.36 10.14
C ALA A 764 26.47 -16.17 11.04
N LYS A 765 27.01 -16.79 12.09
CA LYS A 765 26.18 -17.45 13.12
C LYS A 765 25.18 -16.49 13.75
N LEU A 766 25.62 -15.24 13.99
CA LEU A 766 24.81 -14.14 14.46
C LEU A 766 25.39 -12.82 13.93
N HIS A 767 24.62 -12.11 13.13
CA HIS A 767 24.87 -10.73 12.74
C HIS A 767 23.76 -9.84 13.31
N LEU A 768 24.13 -8.70 13.88
CA LEU A 768 23.21 -7.69 14.41
C LEU A 768 23.52 -6.36 13.71
N PHE A 769 22.56 -5.89 12.93
CA PHE A 769 22.65 -4.60 12.24
C PHE A 769 22.58 -3.46 13.25
N LYS A 770 23.31 -2.38 13.01
CA LYS A 770 23.22 -1.16 13.82
C LYS A 770 21.79 -0.60 13.68
N PRO A 771 21.03 -0.46 14.77
CA PRO A 771 19.70 0.13 14.74
C PRO A 771 19.76 1.62 14.39
N ARG A 772 18.66 2.15 13.84
CA ARG A 772 18.49 3.61 13.77
C ARG A 772 18.15 4.17 15.15
N ASP A 773 18.42 5.46 15.31
CA ASP A 773 17.94 6.21 16.46
C ASP A 773 16.41 6.31 16.42
N THR A 774 15.77 6.38 17.58
CA THR A 774 14.30 6.47 17.71
C THR A 774 13.91 7.59 18.67
N TYR A 775 12.62 7.94 18.72
CA TYR A 775 12.11 9.01 19.56
C TYR A 775 11.24 8.48 20.69
N ARG A 776 11.36 9.11 21.86
CA ARG A 776 10.39 9.00 22.95
C ARG A 776 9.28 10.04 22.72
N THR A 777 8.14 9.56 22.23
CA THR A 777 7.01 10.39 21.77
C THR A 777 5.67 9.72 22.06
N ASN A 778 4.59 10.49 21.98
CA ASN A 778 3.21 9.98 22.00
C ASN A 778 2.69 9.58 20.61
N VAL A 779 3.45 9.79 19.54
CA VAL A 779 3.08 9.37 18.18
C VAL A 779 3.22 7.85 18.07
N SER A 780 2.17 7.21 17.54
CA SER A 780 2.12 5.76 17.44
C SER A 780 3.20 5.21 16.50
N GLY A 781 3.72 4.03 16.82
CA GLY A 781 4.66 3.30 15.96
C GLY A 781 6.15 3.61 16.15
N TYR A 782 6.52 4.65 16.90
CA TYR A 782 7.93 4.86 17.27
C TYR A 782 8.38 3.84 18.33
N ARG A 783 9.32 2.98 17.93
CA ARG A 783 9.94 1.93 18.75
C ARG A 783 11.40 1.79 18.31
N ALA A 784 12.26 1.27 19.19
CA ALA A 784 13.59 0.86 18.76
C ALA A 784 13.47 -0.50 18.06
N VAL A 785 13.67 -0.53 16.74
CA VAL A 785 13.60 -1.76 15.92
C VAL A 785 15.02 -2.29 15.70
N PHE A 786 15.18 -3.60 15.90
CA PHE A 786 16.46 -4.29 15.78
C PHE A 786 16.36 -5.42 14.77
N HIS A 787 17.33 -5.49 13.87
CA HIS A 787 17.42 -6.53 12.86
C HIS A 787 18.64 -7.41 13.08
N ALA A 788 18.45 -8.71 13.00
CA ALA A 788 19.52 -9.69 13.09
C ALA A 788 19.37 -10.78 12.04
N TYR A 789 20.49 -11.30 11.55
CA TYR A 789 20.55 -12.42 10.63
C TYR A 789 21.34 -13.59 11.23
N LEU A 790 20.78 -14.79 11.14
CA LEU A 790 21.38 -16.03 11.63
C LEU A 790 21.51 -17.03 10.47
N ALA A 791 22.73 -17.40 10.09
CA ALA A 791 22.96 -18.39 9.03
C ALA A 791 22.40 -19.79 9.38
N GLU A 792 22.31 -20.10 10.67
CA GLU A 792 21.82 -21.36 11.21
C GLU A 792 20.80 -21.10 12.33
N ALA A 793 19.87 -22.02 12.53
CA ALA A 793 18.93 -21.91 13.65
C ALA A 793 19.68 -22.08 14.98
N PRO A 794 19.25 -21.41 16.06
CA PRO A 794 19.79 -21.68 17.40
C PRO A 794 19.67 -23.18 17.74
N ALA A 795 20.66 -23.73 18.44
CA ALA A 795 20.53 -25.09 18.98
C ALA A 795 19.32 -25.17 19.91
N LYS A 796 18.66 -26.34 19.95
CA LYS A 796 17.36 -26.50 20.63
C LYS A 796 17.41 -26.17 22.13
N ASP A 797 18.56 -26.34 22.75
CA ASP A 797 18.86 -26.08 24.16
C ASP A 797 19.66 -24.78 24.39
N ALA A 798 20.04 -24.06 23.32
CA ALA A 798 20.74 -22.79 23.45
C ALA A 798 19.79 -21.69 23.95
N GLU A 799 20.13 -21.11 25.09
CA GLU A 799 19.45 -19.92 25.58
C GLU A 799 19.73 -18.74 24.63
N CYS A 800 18.66 -18.07 24.21
CA CYS A 800 18.73 -16.85 23.41
C CYS A 800 18.24 -15.68 24.25
N LYS A 801 19.00 -14.57 24.26
CA LYS A 801 18.62 -13.34 24.97
C LYS A 801 18.77 -12.13 24.05
N VAL A 802 17.87 -11.16 24.25
CA VAL A 802 18.05 -9.79 23.78
C VAL A 802 17.98 -8.88 24.99
N GLU A 803 19.07 -8.19 25.28
CA GLU A 803 19.19 -7.28 26.41
C GLU A 803 19.33 -5.85 25.88
N ILE A 804 18.55 -4.93 26.46
CA ILE A 804 18.72 -3.49 26.25
C ILE A 804 19.51 -2.95 27.42
N LEU A 805 20.60 -2.24 27.15
CA LEU A 805 21.47 -1.64 28.15
C LEU A 805 21.46 -0.13 28.02
N ASN A 806 21.47 0.59 29.15
CA ASN A 806 21.65 2.04 29.15
C ASN A 806 23.15 2.42 29.05
N ALA A 807 23.42 3.73 29.07
CA ALA A 807 24.78 4.29 28.99
C ALA A 807 25.75 3.78 30.08
N SER A 808 25.27 3.33 31.25
CA SER A 808 26.12 2.75 32.30
C SER A 808 26.35 1.25 32.16
N GLY A 809 25.81 0.61 31.12
CA GLY A 809 25.87 -0.83 30.91
C GLY A 809 24.91 -1.63 31.78
N LYS A 810 23.94 -0.96 32.43
CA LYS A 810 22.89 -1.63 33.21
C LYS A 810 21.79 -2.12 32.26
N VAL A 811 21.35 -3.36 32.44
CA VAL A 811 20.22 -3.92 31.69
C VAL A 811 18.92 -3.22 32.12
N VAL A 812 18.21 -2.70 31.11
CA VAL A 812 16.93 -1.99 31.18
C VAL A 812 15.77 -2.95 30.90
N ARG A 813 15.95 -3.82 29.90
CA ARG A 813 14.94 -4.78 29.44
C ARG A 813 15.62 -6.07 29.01
N THR A 814 15.01 -7.20 29.35
CA THR A 814 15.46 -8.52 28.86
C THR A 814 14.35 -9.25 28.14
N TYR A 815 14.67 -9.79 26.97
CA TYR A 815 13.87 -10.79 26.28
C TYR A 815 14.66 -12.11 26.25
N SER A 816 14.03 -13.24 26.53
CA SER A 816 14.69 -14.55 26.59
C SER A 816 13.86 -15.66 25.96
N SER A 817 14.50 -16.68 25.38
CA SER A 817 13.83 -17.92 24.96
C SER A 817 13.13 -18.64 26.12
N ASN A 818 13.61 -18.40 27.34
CA ASN A 818 13.05 -18.91 28.60
C ASN A 818 12.08 -17.92 29.27
N GLY A 819 11.70 -16.84 28.60
CA GLY A 819 10.74 -15.87 29.13
C GLY A 819 9.44 -16.53 29.56
N GLU A 820 8.94 -16.15 30.74
CA GLU A 820 7.74 -16.74 31.34
C GLU A 820 6.45 -16.29 30.65
N ASP A 821 6.46 -15.12 30.00
CA ASP A 821 5.29 -14.54 29.33
C ASP A 821 5.56 -14.14 27.87
N ARG A 822 4.50 -13.83 27.13
CA ARG A 822 4.61 -13.42 25.71
C ARG A 822 5.35 -12.10 25.48
N ARG A 823 5.52 -11.25 26.51
CA ARG A 823 6.18 -9.93 26.40
C ARG A 823 7.69 -9.98 26.67
N SER A 824 8.16 -11.06 27.27
CA SER A 824 9.57 -11.34 27.55
C SER A 824 10.09 -12.52 26.72
N LYS A 825 9.21 -13.38 26.20
CA LYS A 825 9.60 -14.54 25.42
C LYS A 825 9.93 -14.20 23.96
N ILE A 826 11.08 -14.67 23.49
CA ILE A 826 11.50 -14.58 22.09
C ILE A 826 11.82 -15.95 21.49
N GLY A 827 11.76 -16.03 20.17
CA GLY A 827 12.23 -17.18 19.41
C GLY A 827 13.05 -16.70 18.23
N LEU A 828 14.38 -16.82 18.31
CA LEU A 828 15.25 -16.53 17.17
C LEU A 828 15.19 -17.70 16.18
N LYS A 829 15.00 -17.41 14.90
CA LYS A 829 14.95 -18.39 13.81
C LYS A 829 16.17 -18.24 12.90
N LYS A 830 16.46 -19.29 12.12
CA LYS A 830 17.38 -19.18 10.98
C LYS A 830 16.86 -18.08 10.03
N GLY A 831 17.79 -17.33 9.45
CA GLY A 831 17.52 -16.22 8.56
C GLY A 831 17.28 -14.92 9.33
N TRP A 832 16.37 -14.12 8.81
CA TRP A 832 16.08 -12.78 9.33
C TRP A 832 15.25 -12.82 10.62
N ASN A 833 15.57 -11.91 11.55
CA ASN A 833 14.86 -11.71 12.80
C ASN A 833 14.68 -10.21 13.03
N THR A 834 13.43 -9.78 13.25
CA THR A 834 13.11 -8.41 13.66
C THR A 834 12.57 -8.44 15.09
N LEU A 835 13.16 -7.64 15.96
CA LEU A 835 12.70 -7.41 17.33
C LEU A 835 12.42 -5.92 17.52
N SER A 836 11.51 -5.58 18.43
CA SER A 836 11.24 -4.19 18.77
C SER A 836 11.19 -3.99 20.28
N TRP A 837 11.84 -2.94 20.76
CA TRP A 837 11.71 -2.46 22.13
C TRP A 837 10.76 -1.27 22.17
N ASP A 838 9.77 -1.36 23.06
CA ASP A 838 8.73 -0.35 23.29
C ASP A 838 9.21 0.82 24.16
N LEU A 839 10.52 0.93 24.37
CA LEU A 839 11.17 1.97 25.18
C LEU A 839 10.76 1.92 26.65
N SER A 840 10.42 0.73 27.17
CA SER A 840 10.11 0.51 28.58
C SER A 840 11.07 -0.44 29.28
N HIS A 841 11.29 -0.23 30.58
CA HIS A 841 11.97 -1.17 31.46
C HIS A 841 11.13 -2.44 31.66
N ASP A 842 11.69 -3.44 32.34
CA ASP A 842 10.89 -4.56 32.84
C ASP A 842 9.77 -4.07 33.78
N GLY A 843 8.58 -4.65 33.61
CA GLY A 843 7.42 -4.42 34.48
C GLY A 843 7.62 -5.00 35.88
N PRO A 844 6.76 -4.64 36.85
CA PRO A 844 6.85 -5.23 38.18
C PRO A 844 6.44 -6.71 38.16
N ILE A 845 6.93 -7.46 39.15
CA ILE A 845 6.47 -8.84 39.40
C ILE A 845 4.98 -8.80 39.75
N ASN A 846 4.18 -9.69 39.17
CA ASN A 846 2.76 -9.83 39.46
C ASN A 846 2.50 -11.17 40.16
N ALA A 847 1.67 -11.17 41.21
CA ALA A 847 1.14 -12.42 41.76
C ALA A 847 0.09 -13.02 40.78
N GLU A 848 -0.10 -14.33 40.82
CA GLU A 848 -1.15 -14.98 40.02
C GLU A 848 -2.54 -14.39 40.33
N LYS A 849 -3.50 -14.45 39.41
CA LYS A 849 -4.87 -13.94 39.66
C LYS A 849 -4.94 -12.48 40.16
N LEU A 850 -3.93 -11.65 39.89
CA LEU A 850 -4.00 -10.22 40.17
C LEU A 850 -5.00 -9.57 39.20
N VAL A 851 -5.98 -8.86 39.75
CA VAL A 851 -7.01 -8.17 38.99
C VAL A 851 -6.95 -6.67 39.26
N LEU A 852 -6.75 -5.90 38.20
CA LEU A 852 -6.70 -4.44 38.25
C LEU A 852 -7.67 -3.85 37.22
N MET A 853 -8.26 -2.70 37.55
CA MET A 853 -9.11 -1.94 36.63
C MET A 853 -8.29 -1.00 35.75
N GLU A 854 -7.42 -0.20 36.39
CA GLU A 854 -6.71 0.92 35.77
C GLU A 854 -5.48 0.49 34.96
N MET A 855 -5.05 -0.78 35.10
CA MET A 855 -3.86 -1.32 34.43
C MET A 855 -4.09 -2.75 33.98
N GLY A 856 -3.59 -3.09 32.79
CA GLY A 856 -3.52 -4.47 32.34
C GLY A 856 -2.51 -5.28 33.16
N VAL A 857 -2.78 -6.57 33.34
CA VAL A 857 -1.86 -7.54 33.95
C VAL A 857 -1.34 -8.48 32.85
N PRO A 858 -0.02 -8.63 32.66
CA PRO A 858 1.06 -8.06 33.46
C PRO A 858 1.18 -6.54 33.34
N ILE A 859 1.49 -5.88 34.46
CA ILE A 859 1.65 -4.41 34.55
C ILE A 859 2.85 -3.98 33.66
N MET A 860 2.67 -2.86 32.95
CA MET A 860 3.72 -2.28 32.08
C MET A 860 4.90 -1.74 32.91
N GLY A 861 6.11 -1.77 32.33
CA GLY A 861 7.29 -1.21 32.98
C GLY A 861 7.42 0.30 32.81
N PRO A 862 8.30 0.95 33.62
CA PRO A 862 8.59 2.37 33.48
C PRO A 862 9.11 2.73 32.08
N PRO A 863 8.72 3.86 31.50
CA PRO A 863 9.30 4.33 30.24
C PRO A 863 10.77 4.77 30.46
N ALA A 864 11.63 4.45 29.50
CA ALA A 864 13.06 4.75 29.56
C ALA A 864 13.34 6.20 29.15
N ALA A 865 14.27 6.90 29.80
CA ALA A 865 14.61 8.28 29.45
C ALA A 865 15.32 8.38 28.09
N PRO A 866 15.21 9.51 27.36
CA PRO A 866 16.08 9.77 26.21
C PRO A 866 17.56 9.66 26.61
N GLY A 867 18.40 9.13 25.72
CA GLY A 867 19.83 8.89 26.01
C GLY A 867 20.46 7.85 25.10
N ASP A 868 21.68 7.44 25.47
CA ASP A 868 22.44 6.40 24.79
C ASP A 868 22.05 5.01 25.30
N TYR A 869 21.78 4.11 24.36
CA TYR A 869 21.41 2.72 24.64
C TYR A 869 22.21 1.75 23.77
N GLN A 870 22.24 0.50 24.20
CA GLN A 870 22.80 -0.61 23.45
C GLN A 870 21.81 -1.77 23.41
N VAL A 871 21.75 -2.46 22.29
CA VAL A 871 21.08 -3.76 22.17
C VAL A 871 22.14 -4.85 22.08
N ARG A 872 22.04 -5.85 22.96
CA ARG A 872 22.87 -7.06 22.93
C ARG A 872 22.01 -8.26 22.60
N ILE A 873 22.38 -9.00 21.56
CA ILE A 873 21.78 -10.31 21.25
C ILE A 873 22.80 -11.40 21.59
N THR A 874 22.37 -12.36 22.40
CA THR A 874 23.16 -13.52 22.82
C THR A 874 22.47 -14.79 22.36
N MET A 875 23.22 -15.70 21.73
CA MET A 875 22.78 -17.03 21.30
C MET A 875 23.80 -18.06 21.77
N GLY A 876 23.51 -18.75 22.88
CA GLY A 876 24.47 -19.66 23.52
C GLY A 876 25.74 -18.93 23.94
N LYS A 877 26.87 -19.20 23.26
CA LYS A 877 28.17 -18.53 23.51
C LYS A 877 28.42 -17.32 22.61
N GLU A 878 27.64 -17.13 21.56
CA GLU A 878 27.79 -16.03 20.61
C GLU A 878 27.06 -14.80 21.15
N SER A 879 27.68 -13.62 21.11
CA SER A 879 27.06 -12.36 21.53
C SER A 879 27.46 -11.22 20.59
N LYS A 880 26.48 -10.41 20.20
CA LYS A 880 26.66 -9.18 19.40
C LYS A 880 26.00 -8.01 20.09
N ILE A 881 26.62 -6.83 19.98
CA ILE A 881 26.12 -5.60 20.61
C ILE A 881 26.17 -4.45 19.60
N GLN A 882 25.17 -3.59 19.61
CA GLN A 882 25.11 -2.37 18.81
C GLN A 882 24.57 -1.21 19.65
N SER A 883 25.01 0.02 19.37
CA SER A 883 24.55 1.24 20.03
C SER A 883 23.52 2.00 19.18
N PHE A 884 22.59 2.67 19.85
CA PHE A 884 21.58 3.56 19.26
C PHE A 884 21.15 4.62 20.29
N LYS A 885 20.47 5.68 19.85
CA LYS A 885 19.93 6.71 20.73
C LYS A 885 18.41 6.65 20.81
N VAL A 886 17.90 6.99 22.00
CA VAL A 886 16.51 7.43 22.19
C VAL A 886 16.52 8.95 22.31
N LEU A 887 15.88 9.63 21.39
CA LEU A 887 15.82 11.10 21.31
C LEU A 887 14.52 11.62 21.95
N PRO A 888 14.52 12.83 22.54
CA PRO A 888 13.27 13.46 22.97
C PRO A 888 12.42 13.85 21.77
N ASP A 889 11.10 13.92 21.95
CA ASP A 889 10.20 14.47 20.93
C ASP A 889 10.58 15.92 20.59
N PRO A 890 10.91 16.24 19.32
CA PRO A 890 11.36 17.57 18.96
C PRO A 890 10.27 18.64 19.08
N ARG A 891 8.99 18.28 19.24
CA ARG A 891 7.87 19.23 19.39
C ARG A 891 7.74 19.76 20.82
N TRP A 892 8.13 18.98 21.83
CA TRP A 892 7.97 19.34 23.24
C TRP A 892 9.16 20.17 23.72
N LYS A 893 9.11 21.48 23.51
CA LYS A 893 10.20 22.41 23.87
C LYS A 893 10.31 22.68 25.38
N ASP A 894 9.26 22.36 26.12
CA ASP A 894 9.11 22.58 27.57
C ASP A 894 9.53 21.37 28.42
N VAL A 895 9.65 20.17 27.82
CA VAL A 895 10.11 18.96 28.50
C VAL A 895 11.62 18.81 28.36
N LYS A 896 12.36 18.81 29.47
CA LYS A 896 13.82 18.68 29.47
C LYS A 896 14.27 17.25 29.78
N LEU A 897 15.54 16.95 29.50
CA LEU A 897 16.11 15.64 29.79
C LEU A 897 15.96 15.26 31.27
N GLU A 898 16.19 16.22 32.17
CA GLU A 898 16.11 16.01 33.63
C GLU A 898 14.68 15.69 34.10
N ASP A 899 13.65 16.03 33.31
CA ASP A 899 12.26 15.74 33.60
C ASP A 899 11.95 14.26 33.32
N TYR A 900 12.42 13.75 32.18
CA TYR A 900 12.36 12.32 31.84
C TYR A 900 13.12 11.46 32.85
N GLU A 901 14.33 11.88 33.24
CA GLU A 901 15.14 11.17 34.22
C GLU A 901 14.49 11.15 35.60
N ALA A 902 13.89 12.26 36.04
CA ALA A 902 13.17 12.34 37.30
C ALA A 902 11.95 11.39 37.31
N GLN A 903 11.23 11.32 36.19
CA GLN A 903 10.09 10.43 36.03
C GLN A 903 10.51 8.96 36.02
N GLU A 904 11.50 8.60 35.21
CA GLU A 904 12.05 7.24 35.12
C GLU A 904 12.52 6.75 36.49
N LYS A 905 13.27 7.59 37.23
CA LYS A 905 13.75 7.28 38.57
C LYS A 905 12.59 6.95 39.52
N LEU A 906 11.61 7.84 39.65
CA LEU A 906 10.47 7.62 40.56
C LEU A 906 9.63 6.40 40.15
N ALA A 907 9.46 6.19 38.84
CA ALA A 907 8.71 5.05 38.32
C ALA A 907 9.41 3.72 38.61
N LEU A 908 10.75 3.67 38.55
CA LEU A 908 11.53 2.50 38.96
C LEU A 908 11.38 2.21 40.46
N GLU A 909 11.41 3.24 41.31
CA GLU A 909 11.18 3.07 42.76
C GLU A 909 9.77 2.51 43.04
N MET A 910 8.74 3.06 42.39
CA MET A 910 7.36 2.54 42.50
C MET A 910 7.22 1.10 42.00
N ARG A 911 7.83 0.77 40.86
CA ARG A 911 7.86 -0.59 40.30
C ARG A 911 8.47 -1.58 41.30
N ASP A 912 9.56 -1.20 41.97
CA ASP A 912 10.24 -2.05 42.94
C ASP A 912 9.39 -2.29 44.19
N LEU A 913 8.71 -1.24 44.68
CA LEU A 913 7.75 -1.36 45.78
C LEU A 913 6.57 -2.29 45.42
N ILE A 914 6.02 -2.13 44.21
CA ILE A 914 4.96 -3.01 43.69
C ILE A 914 5.47 -4.45 43.64
N SER A 915 6.66 -4.68 43.07
CA SER A 915 7.24 -6.02 42.96
C SER A 915 7.47 -6.67 44.33
N ASP A 916 7.92 -5.90 45.32
CA ASP A 916 8.08 -6.40 46.68
C ASP A 916 6.74 -6.83 47.28
N SER A 917 5.68 -6.03 47.08
CA SER A 917 4.33 -6.37 47.57
C SER A 917 3.81 -7.66 46.94
N GLN A 918 4.06 -7.85 45.64
CA GLN A 918 3.58 -9.02 44.91
C GLN A 918 4.41 -10.27 45.22
N ARG A 919 5.72 -10.15 45.49
CA ARG A 919 6.52 -11.27 46.03
C ARG A 919 5.98 -11.73 47.39
N LYS A 920 5.61 -10.80 48.26
CA LYS A 920 4.99 -11.14 49.55
C LYS A 920 3.66 -11.85 49.39
N VAL A 921 2.81 -11.44 48.45
CA VAL A 921 1.57 -12.17 48.11
C VAL A 921 1.88 -13.59 47.62
N LYS A 922 2.88 -13.76 46.74
CA LYS A 922 3.32 -15.10 46.30
C LYS A 922 3.79 -15.96 47.48
N ASN A 923 4.56 -15.39 48.41
CA ASN A 923 5.03 -16.09 49.60
C ASN A 923 3.86 -16.47 50.53
N LEU A 924 2.95 -15.54 50.86
CA LEU A 924 1.76 -15.83 51.67
C LEU A 924 0.94 -17.00 51.08
N ARG A 925 0.74 -17.00 49.76
CA ARG A 925 0.01 -18.06 49.06
C ARG A 925 0.74 -19.39 49.10
N SER A 926 2.06 -19.39 48.88
CA SER A 926 2.88 -20.60 48.97
C SER A 926 2.89 -21.16 50.39
N LEU A 927 3.07 -20.32 51.42
CA LEU A 927 3.04 -20.73 52.81
C LEU A 927 1.67 -21.31 53.20
N ARG A 928 0.58 -20.65 52.80
CA ARG A 928 -0.79 -21.16 53.00
C ARG A 928 -0.99 -22.54 52.35
N GLN A 929 -0.54 -22.71 51.11
CA GLN A 929 -0.64 -23.99 50.42
C GLN A 929 0.17 -25.08 51.15
N GLN A 930 1.41 -24.77 51.58
CA GLN A 930 2.25 -25.72 52.32
C GLN A 930 1.60 -26.17 53.65
N ILE A 931 1.02 -25.25 54.42
CA ILE A 931 0.38 -25.62 55.70
C ILE A 931 -0.91 -26.43 55.48
N GLU A 932 -1.69 -26.12 54.44
CA GLU A 932 -2.90 -26.86 54.07
C GLU A 932 -2.56 -28.28 53.57
N ASP A 933 -1.53 -28.41 52.73
CA ASP A 933 -1.07 -29.70 52.22
C ASP A 933 -0.48 -30.56 53.34
N ALA A 934 0.37 -29.98 54.20
CA ALA A 934 0.94 -30.68 55.35
C ALA A 934 -0.15 -31.16 56.31
N ALA A 935 -1.15 -30.31 56.63
CA ALA A 935 -2.28 -30.70 57.46
C ALA A 935 -3.14 -31.78 56.80
N GLY A 936 -3.41 -31.66 55.50
CA GLY A 936 -4.20 -32.63 54.74
C GLY A 936 -3.53 -34.01 54.68
N LEU A 937 -2.20 -34.05 54.48
CA LEU A 937 -1.42 -35.28 54.52
C LEU A 937 -1.33 -35.87 55.93
N ALA A 938 -1.12 -35.04 56.96
CA ALA A 938 -1.06 -35.49 58.35
C ALA A 938 -2.38 -36.15 58.78
N VAL A 939 -3.53 -35.55 58.48
CA VAL A 939 -4.85 -36.14 58.78
C VAL A 939 -5.06 -37.46 58.02
N LYS A 940 -4.67 -37.52 56.73
CA LYS A 940 -4.76 -38.77 55.94
C LYS A 940 -3.86 -39.88 56.50
N ALA A 941 -2.73 -39.52 57.12
CA ALA A 941 -1.81 -40.44 57.78
C ALA A 941 -2.23 -40.83 59.21
N GLY A 942 -3.38 -40.34 59.71
CA GLY A 942 -3.93 -40.71 61.01
C GLY A 942 -3.49 -39.81 62.18
N HIS A 943 -2.85 -38.66 61.90
CA HIS A 943 -2.50 -37.68 62.95
C HIS A 943 -3.72 -36.90 63.46
N PRO A 944 -3.64 -36.28 64.65
CA PRO A 944 -4.76 -35.57 65.26
C PRO A 944 -5.30 -34.40 64.42
N THR A 945 -6.61 -34.18 64.48
CA THR A 945 -7.29 -33.09 63.75
C THR A 945 -6.84 -31.69 64.19
N ARG A 946 -6.20 -31.56 65.37
CA ARG A 946 -5.62 -30.30 65.87
C ARG A 946 -4.66 -29.64 64.88
N ILE A 947 -3.96 -30.42 64.05
CA ILE A 947 -3.08 -29.90 62.99
C ILE A 947 -3.90 -29.18 61.92
N LYS A 948 -5.05 -29.75 61.52
CA LYS A 948 -5.94 -29.15 60.52
C LYS A 948 -6.65 -27.91 61.02
N ASP A 949 -7.09 -27.92 62.28
CA ASP A 949 -7.75 -26.77 62.90
C ASP A 949 -6.77 -25.59 62.99
N LEU A 950 -5.54 -25.84 63.44
CA LEU A 950 -4.48 -24.83 63.48
C LEU A 950 -4.10 -24.33 62.09
N ALA A 951 -3.95 -25.22 61.10
CA ALA A 951 -3.67 -24.81 59.71
C ALA A 951 -4.77 -23.88 59.17
N THR A 952 -6.03 -24.19 59.45
CA THR A 952 -7.18 -23.37 59.02
C THR A 952 -7.16 -21.98 59.69
N GLU A 953 -6.82 -21.90 60.98
CA GLU A 953 -6.70 -20.63 61.70
C GLU A 953 -5.54 -19.78 61.15
N LEU A 954 -4.37 -20.38 60.98
CA LEU A 954 -3.18 -19.69 60.46
C LEU A 954 -3.39 -19.25 59.00
N ALA A 955 -4.02 -20.07 58.16
CA ALA A 955 -4.38 -19.71 56.79
C ALA A 955 -5.28 -18.47 56.72
N LYS A 956 -6.24 -18.32 57.65
CA LYS A 956 -7.07 -17.11 57.76
C LYS A 956 -6.22 -15.87 58.11
N GLY A 957 -5.28 -16.01 59.03
CA GLY A 957 -4.34 -14.95 59.40
C GLY A 957 -3.48 -14.48 58.20
N LEU A 958 -2.93 -15.42 57.43
CA LEU A 958 -2.18 -15.11 56.21
C LEU A 958 -3.06 -14.43 55.14
N THR A 959 -4.30 -14.90 54.98
CA THR A 959 -5.28 -14.32 54.04
C THR A 959 -5.63 -12.88 54.42
N ALA A 960 -5.79 -12.60 55.71
CA ALA A 960 -6.09 -11.24 56.19
C ALA A 960 -4.98 -10.24 55.82
N VAL A 961 -3.71 -10.64 55.89
CA VAL A 961 -2.59 -9.80 55.43
C VAL A 961 -2.57 -9.68 53.90
N GLU A 962 -2.85 -10.77 53.19
CA GLU A 962 -2.96 -10.77 51.72
C GLU A 962 -4.02 -9.77 51.24
N ASP A 963 -5.20 -9.75 51.90
CA ASP A 963 -6.33 -8.86 51.61
C ASP A 963 -6.02 -7.37 51.86
N GLU A 964 -4.95 -7.03 52.60
CA GLU A 964 -4.47 -5.65 52.69
C GLU A 964 -3.68 -5.22 51.43
N ILE A 965 -3.03 -6.18 50.77
CA ILE A 965 -2.22 -5.95 49.58
C ILE A 965 -3.08 -6.00 48.31
N VAL A 966 -3.84 -7.08 48.12
CA VAL A 966 -4.63 -7.39 46.92
C VAL A 966 -6.11 -7.54 47.25
N GLN A 967 -6.99 -7.23 46.29
CA GLN A 967 -8.43 -7.45 46.43
C GLN A 967 -8.80 -8.85 45.93
N ASN A 968 -8.79 -9.85 46.81
CA ASN A 968 -9.01 -11.26 46.43
C ASN A 968 -10.45 -11.59 45.99
N GLN A 969 -11.41 -10.70 46.22
CA GLN A 969 -12.79 -10.87 45.75
C GLN A 969 -13.00 -10.44 44.30
N ALA A 970 -12.04 -9.74 43.68
CA ALA A 970 -12.14 -9.30 42.30
C ALA A 970 -11.67 -10.40 41.34
N GLU A 971 -12.55 -10.83 40.44
CA GLU A 971 -12.23 -11.79 39.37
C GLU A 971 -12.16 -11.11 38.00
N ALA A 972 -12.79 -9.94 37.85
CA ALA A 972 -12.73 -9.06 36.69
C ALA A 972 -12.37 -7.62 37.09
N GLY A 973 -11.79 -6.86 36.15
CA GLY A 973 -11.28 -5.51 36.40
C GLY A 973 -12.31 -4.58 37.06
N GLN A 974 -13.57 -4.64 36.62
CA GLN A 974 -14.67 -3.81 37.14
C GLN A 974 -15.28 -4.33 38.46
N ASP A 975 -14.98 -5.54 38.91
CA ASP A 975 -15.44 -6.01 40.24
C ASP A 975 -14.91 -5.14 41.37
N ASN A 976 -13.79 -4.47 41.14
CA ASN A 976 -13.22 -3.51 42.06
C ASN A 976 -14.11 -2.26 42.29
N PHE A 977 -15.27 -2.12 41.63
CA PHE A 977 -16.32 -1.17 42.04
C PHE A 977 -17.11 -1.64 43.27
N ASN A 978 -17.26 -2.95 43.44
CA ASN A 978 -18.05 -3.56 44.51
C ASN A 978 -17.27 -3.68 45.82
N TYR A 979 -15.94 -3.57 45.77
CA TYR A 979 -15.06 -3.81 46.91
C TYR A 979 -14.08 -2.64 47.14
N PRO A 980 -13.73 -2.32 48.40
CA PRO A 980 -12.73 -1.30 48.69
C PRO A 980 -11.38 -1.57 48.00
N ARG A 981 -10.77 -0.52 47.45
CA ARG A 981 -9.46 -0.59 46.78
C ARG A 981 -8.36 -0.86 47.80
N ARG A 982 -7.57 -1.91 47.57
CA ARG A 982 -6.43 -2.30 48.42
C ARG A 982 -5.15 -1.59 47.98
N PHE A 983 -4.04 -1.88 48.67
CA PHE A 983 -2.76 -1.22 48.42
C PHE A 983 -2.36 -1.25 46.93
N ILE A 984 -2.41 -2.43 46.29
CA ILE A 984 -1.98 -2.55 44.90
C ILE A 984 -2.84 -1.74 43.93
N ASN A 985 -4.15 -1.62 44.18
CA ASN A 985 -5.03 -0.83 43.31
C ASN A 985 -4.70 0.66 43.37
N ARG A 986 -4.41 1.16 44.58
CA ARG A 986 -4.01 2.56 44.80
C ARG A 986 -2.63 2.84 44.19
N MET A 987 -1.68 1.94 44.41
CA MET A 987 -0.36 2.02 43.78
C MET A 987 -0.44 1.99 42.26
N ALA A 988 -1.22 1.08 41.67
CA ALA A 988 -1.40 1.02 40.22
C ALA A 988 -1.97 2.33 39.65
N ARG A 989 -2.89 2.99 40.36
CA ARG A 989 -3.41 4.30 39.95
C ARG A 989 -2.32 5.38 39.94
N ILE A 990 -1.56 5.51 41.03
CA ILE A 990 -0.48 6.51 41.14
C ILE A 990 0.60 6.25 40.09
N TYR A 991 0.99 4.98 39.96
CA TYR A 991 1.97 4.54 38.99
C TYR A 991 1.52 4.83 37.55
N GLY A 992 0.23 4.64 37.24
CA GLY A 992 -0.34 4.98 35.94
C GLY A 992 -0.24 6.44 35.60
N VAL A 993 -0.64 7.32 36.53
CA VAL A 993 -0.51 8.76 36.35
C VAL A 993 0.93 9.15 36.02
N LEU A 994 1.90 8.50 36.67
CA LEU A 994 3.31 8.77 36.42
C LEU A 994 3.79 8.28 35.04
N ILE A 995 3.54 7.01 34.68
CA ILE A 995 4.17 6.41 33.48
C ILE A 995 3.52 6.81 32.15
N TRP A 996 2.32 7.40 32.17
CA TRP A 996 1.65 7.92 30.98
C TRP A 996 2.00 9.38 30.65
N ASP A 997 2.79 10.03 31.49
CA ASP A 997 3.26 11.41 31.26
C ASP A 997 4.67 11.40 30.61
N HIS A 998 5.14 12.57 30.20
CA HIS A 998 6.50 12.84 29.75
C HIS A 998 7.19 13.92 30.59
N HIS A 999 6.43 14.66 31.40
CA HIS A 999 6.95 15.72 32.26
C HIS A 999 7.54 15.20 33.56
N ARG A 1000 8.17 16.11 34.30
CA ARG A 1000 8.63 15.88 35.67
C ARG A 1000 7.46 15.43 36.54
N PRO A 1001 7.66 14.47 37.47
CA PRO A 1001 6.62 14.07 38.41
C PRO A 1001 6.03 15.26 39.15
N THR A 1002 4.70 15.33 39.19
CA THR A 1002 3.99 16.38 39.92
C THR A 1002 4.16 16.19 41.43
N GLY A 1003 4.05 17.29 42.19
CA GLY A 1003 4.10 17.23 43.66
C GLY A 1003 3.08 16.26 44.27
N GLY A 1004 1.88 16.17 43.69
CA GLY A 1004 0.84 15.25 44.14
C GLY A 1004 1.19 13.77 43.95
N VAL A 1005 1.88 13.41 42.86
CA VAL A 1005 2.37 12.03 42.66
C VAL A 1005 3.44 11.68 43.69
N ILE A 1006 4.35 12.61 43.98
CA ILE A 1006 5.42 12.43 44.97
C ILE A 1006 4.83 12.25 46.38
N GLU A 1007 3.88 13.11 46.77
CA GLU A 1007 3.20 13.02 48.07
C GLU A 1007 2.41 11.72 48.21
N ALA A 1008 1.60 11.38 47.20
CA ALA A 1008 0.80 10.15 47.22
C ALA A 1008 1.68 8.89 47.29
N TYR A 1009 2.85 8.89 46.65
CA TYR A 1009 3.80 7.80 46.77
C TYR A 1009 4.38 7.68 48.17
N ALA A 1010 4.81 8.80 48.77
CA ALA A 1010 5.36 8.83 50.12
C ALA A 1010 4.34 8.30 51.16
N ASP A 1011 3.05 8.63 50.99
CA ASP A 1011 2.00 8.07 51.83
C ASP A 1011 1.80 6.58 51.63
N MET A 1012 1.93 6.09 50.38
CA MET A 1012 1.84 4.67 50.12
C MET A 1012 3.03 3.88 50.64
N GLN A 1013 4.23 4.46 50.69
CA GLN A 1013 5.37 3.86 51.38
C GLN A 1013 5.08 3.66 52.87
N LYS A 1014 4.49 4.64 53.56
CA LYS A 1014 4.09 4.52 54.98
C LYS A 1014 3.06 3.41 55.19
N VAL A 1015 2.04 3.36 54.34
CA VAL A 1015 1.01 2.30 54.39
C VAL A 1015 1.65 0.93 54.18
N TYR A 1016 2.54 0.80 53.19
CA TYR A 1016 3.19 -0.46 52.90
C TYR A 1016 4.12 -0.94 54.02
N GLU A 1017 4.85 -0.04 54.69
CA GLU A 1017 5.70 -0.42 55.83
C GLU A 1017 4.88 -1.01 56.98
N GLY A 1018 3.68 -0.47 57.21
CA GLY A 1018 2.72 -1.04 58.16
C GLY A 1018 2.25 -2.45 57.75
N ILE A 1019 1.94 -2.66 56.47
CA ILE A 1019 1.55 -3.98 55.95
C ILE A 1019 2.70 -4.97 56.05
N LYS A 1020 3.93 -4.55 55.70
CA LYS A 1020 5.15 -5.35 55.78
C LYS A 1020 5.44 -5.82 57.20
N THR A 1021 5.28 -4.94 58.19
CA THR A 1021 5.42 -5.32 59.60
C THR A 1021 4.43 -6.42 59.99
N ARG A 1022 3.16 -6.30 59.57
CA ARG A 1022 2.13 -7.34 59.82
C ARG A 1022 2.43 -8.64 59.07
N TYR A 1023 2.94 -8.54 57.85
CA TYR A 1023 3.42 -9.69 57.08
C TYR A 1023 4.54 -10.44 57.81
N ASP A 1024 5.58 -9.75 58.27
CA ASP A 1024 6.72 -10.37 58.95
C ASP A 1024 6.28 -11.09 60.23
N VAL A 1025 5.37 -10.47 60.99
CA VAL A 1025 4.76 -11.08 62.19
C VAL A 1025 3.91 -12.30 61.82
N ALA A 1026 3.05 -12.21 60.81
CA ALA A 1026 2.16 -13.29 60.41
C ALA A 1026 2.94 -14.52 59.90
N VAL A 1027 3.96 -14.31 59.06
CA VAL A 1027 4.82 -15.39 58.54
C VAL A 1027 5.59 -16.04 59.69
N LYS A 1028 6.24 -15.26 60.55
CA LYS A 1028 6.98 -15.79 61.69
C LYS A 1028 6.08 -16.58 62.65
N ASN A 1029 4.95 -16.00 63.06
CA ASN A 1029 4.02 -16.67 63.96
C ASN A 1029 3.49 -17.97 63.35
N THR A 1030 3.19 -17.98 62.05
CA THR A 1030 2.73 -19.19 61.35
C THR A 1030 3.80 -20.27 61.39
N LEU A 1031 5.05 -19.94 61.04
CA LEU A 1031 6.15 -20.89 61.04
C LEU A 1031 6.45 -21.43 62.44
N ASP A 1032 6.54 -20.54 63.44
CA ASP A 1032 6.86 -20.91 64.82
C ASP A 1032 5.77 -21.80 65.44
N GLN A 1033 4.48 -21.44 65.27
CA GLN A 1033 3.37 -22.18 65.86
C GLN A 1033 3.11 -23.50 65.13
N PHE A 1034 3.08 -23.48 63.78
CA PHE A 1034 2.73 -24.67 63.01
C PHE A 1034 3.86 -25.70 63.07
N ASN A 1035 5.12 -25.30 62.90
CA ASN A 1035 6.24 -26.25 62.97
C ASN A 1035 6.41 -26.86 64.35
N LYS A 1036 6.13 -26.11 65.42
CA LYS A 1036 6.12 -26.68 66.78
C LYS A 1036 5.11 -27.83 66.90
N VAL A 1037 3.89 -27.65 66.39
CA VAL A 1037 2.86 -28.71 66.42
C VAL A 1037 3.23 -29.87 65.48
N LEU A 1038 3.76 -29.59 64.29
CA LEU A 1038 4.23 -30.65 63.39
C LEU A 1038 5.36 -31.48 64.03
N GLU A 1039 6.29 -30.86 64.75
CA GLU A 1039 7.35 -31.55 65.48
C GLU A 1039 6.83 -32.42 66.63
N GLU A 1040 5.91 -31.89 67.44
CA GLU A 1040 5.24 -32.66 68.50
C GLU A 1040 4.56 -33.91 67.93
N GLU A 1041 4.00 -33.80 66.73
CA GLU A 1041 3.28 -34.87 66.02
C GLU A 1041 4.17 -35.70 65.08
N LYS A 1042 5.48 -35.44 65.03
CA LYS A 1042 6.47 -36.12 64.16
C LYS A 1042 6.13 -36.03 62.66
N VAL A 1043 5.54 -34.92 62.23
CA VAL A 1043 5.27 -34.57 60.83
C VAL A 1043 6.38 -33.67 60.29
N ALA A 1044 6.65 -33.74 58.98
CA ALA A 1044 7.65 -32.89 58.34
C ALA A 1044 7.30 -31.39 58.47
N ARG A 1045 8.31 -30.56 58.75
CA ARG A 1045 8.18 -29.10 58.88
C ARG A 1045 7.82 -28.42 57.56
N VAL A 1046 7.13 -27.29 57.65
CA VAL A 1046 6.91 -26.32 56.58
C VAL A 1046 8.00 -25.25 56.63
N ILE A 1047 8.45 -24.77 55.46
CA ILE A 1047 9.55 -23.79 55.36
C ILE A 1047 9.13 -22.56 54.55
N ASP A 1048 9.71 -21.42 54.94
CA ASP A 1048 9.63 -20.20 54.16
C ASP A 1048 10.49 -20.32 52.89
N LEU A 1049 9.88 -20.05 51.74
CA LEU A 1049 10.61 -19.89 50.49
C LEU A 1049 11.03 -18.43 50.41
N LYS A 1050 12.16 -18.10 51.05
CA LYS A 1050 12.75 -16.75 50.99
C LYS A 1050 13.04 -16.29 49.56
#